data_AF-A0A1Y5F5T0-F1
#
_entry.id   AF-A0A1Y5F5T0-F1
#
_cell.length_a   1.000
_cell.length_b   1.000
_cell.length_c   1.000
_cell.angle_alpha   90.00
_cell.angle_beta   90.00
_cell.angle_gamma   90.00
#
_symmetry.space_group_name_H-M   'P 1'
#
loop_
_entity.id
_entity.type
_entity.pdbx_description
1 polymer ?
#
loop_
_entity_poly.entity_id
_entity_poly.type
_entity_poly.pdbx_seq_one_letter_code
_entity_poly.pdbx_strand_id
1 'polypeptide(L)'
;MKKTTTLLFILSLTSSCSYFSSVPHPGRTIASTSDETVLKDMYQDQRMIQVYEDQRTMLNKIMIPDNQGNRRKVRNHKNKIRKLTKEISTLKKSYNSKKHMVSEGSTLPMYSFVEAGNGSFHFKDAIAIKDLSKYMVTKTSKGKTYNVPFHAYKNFEIDLTHNDEQEYFQAQMNCEGPFKFKSVYLKKSLDAKESKYFNWYNDDKKKLQSIKVFLNSKSKKCSLTFSNPETKDQYAINFIPEKTKSLRNKFQVCSLPKYSGNEKLKSHFLTKDFKSMTCPQEIAGIRTLEDAIEGLKSKAKSLLGRDIPDAMIETQDPFYPLDFSEMPQLDRILISYLVFRYDFYGATLIRLLEHHAKKGVEIKIVVSSVISLDKDVKKLKQLNDLYPNVKVHFYKFDGRAIGINEMISKLHRTMHIKLLLTQSDSHPENNSVVLGGRNIHDGFIFKSKPDLSKYPDLVQYGDGKDEGFARWTDFEVEIKDPAFINTLAGHYYTLFDYDHKSYLARSYNLNLENKHEIDAEYFETANGPIVRHFMSFPYKDGHALEKYYVKLIDSATKEISISTPYFNLTDKLSKAMSRAIERGVKIDLITRLDLEGDTADIILSDVNKKSVNRFYKNIQVFEYTNPADILHSKLFLVDGKVVAMGSVNFNQRSFFHDIENALIVWDRDFNQKIKSIIADYKLLARPINEKQKTKFWKSVIIKIFQKEL
;
A
#
# COMPACT_ATOMS: atom_id res chain seq x y z
N MET A 1 14.83 29.98 44.00
CA MET A 1 13.99 31.19 43.87
C MET A 1 13.12 31.01 42.64
N LYS A 2 11.84 30.64 42.83
CA LYS A 2 10.61 31.48 42.65
C LYS A 2 10.33 31.77 41.16
N LYS A 3 9.18 31.57 40.52
CA LYS A 3 7.76 31.17 40.78
C LYS A 3 7.16 30.85 39.37
N THR A 4 6.26 29.89 39.12
CA THR A 4 4.75 29.98 39.17
C THR A 4 4.21 31.23 38.43
N THR A 5 3.29 31.23 37.45
CA THR A 5 1.84 30.84 37.47
C THR A 5 1.20 31.15 36.07
N THR A 6 0.49 30.22 35.41
CA THR A 6 -0.97 30.12 35.07
C THR A 6 -1.80 31.39 34.73
N LEU A 7 -2.68 31.27 33.70
CA LEU A 7 -3.94 31.98 33.31
C LEU A 7 -3.88 32.67 31.91
N LEU A 8 -4.92 32.78 31.06
CA LEU A 8 -6.24 32.16 30.85
C LEU A 8 -6.77 32.64 29.45
N PHE A 9 -7.87 32.03 28.97
CA PHE A 9 -8.64 32.18 27.72
C PHE A 9 -9.11 33.61 27.30
N ILE A 10 -9.42 33.81 25.98
CA ILE A 10 -10.75 34.17 25.39
C ILE A 10 -10.68 34.37 23.84
N LEU A 11 -11.82 34.09 23.18
CA LEU A 11 -12.17 33.90 21.75
C LEU A 11 -12.20 35.13 20.79
N SER A 12 -12.09 34.88 19.47
CA SER A 12 -13.09 35.17 18.38
C SER A 12 -12.46 34.96 16.98
N LEU A 13 -12.93 34.03 16.12
CA LEU A 13 -13.89 34.18 14.99
C LEU A 13 -13.53 35.36 14.06
N THR A 14 -13.29 35.26 12.74
CA THR A 14 -14.01 34.58 11.65
C THR A 14 -13.15 34.50 10.37
N SER A 15 -13.28 33.46 9.55
CA SER A 15 -13.44 33.60 8.08
C SER A 15 -13.77 32.26 7.44
N SER A 16 -15.00 32.20 6.95
CA SER A 16 -15.62 31.23 6.05
C SER A 16 -14.79 30.89 4.81
N CYS A 17 -14.78 29.62 4.41
CA CYS A 17 -14.75 29.24 3.00
C CYS A 17 -15.38 27.86 2.81
N SER A 18 -16.67 27.87 2.50
CA SER A 18 -17.45 26.75 1.96
C SER A 18 -16.99 26.47 0.53
N TYR A 19 -16.87 25.20 0.12
CA TYR A 19 -17.27 24.64 -1.19
C TYR A 19 -16.78 23.19 -1.28
N PHE A 20 -17.66 22.22 -1.06
CA PHE A 20 -17.57 20.86 -1.60
C PHE A 20 -19.00 20.30 -1.77
N SER A 21 -19.55 20.47 -2.97
CA SER A 21 -20.59 19.61 -3.56
C SER A 21 -19.94 18.32 -4.09
N SER A 22 -20.55 17.16 -4.25
CA SER A 22 -21.73 16.48 -3.70
C SER A 22 -21.69 15.08 -4.34
N VAL A 23 -21.79 14.01 -3.55
CA VAL A 23 -22.28 12.69 -4.00
C VAL A 23 -23.09 12.12 -2.82
N PRO A 24 -24.33 11.65 -3.01
CA PRO A 24 -25.26 11.34 -1.92
C PRO A 24 -25.19 9.88 -1.46
N HIS A 25 -25.26 9.63 -0.13
CA HIS A 25 -25.87 8.47 0.57
C HIS A 25 -25.81 8.70 2.11
N PRO A 26 -26.66 8.03 2.92
CA PRO A 26 -27.51 8.68 3.93
C PRO A 26 -26.77 9.10 5.21
N GLY A 27 -27.14 10.28 5.74
CA GLY A 27 -26.83 10.71 7.11
C GLY A 27 -25.49 11.41 7.34
N ARG A 28 -25.17 12.50 6.63
CA ARG A 28 -24.04 13.38 7.00
C ARG A 28 -24.48 14.49 7.96
N THR A 29 -24.41 14.22 9.27
CA THR A 29 -24.13 15.28 10.25
C THR A 29 -22.64 15.55 10.22
N ILE A 30 -22.19 16.76 9.87
CA ILE A 30 -20.77 17.12 9.92
C ILE A 30 -20.41 17.38 11.38
N ALA A 31 -19.26 16.85 11.84
CA ALA A 31 -18.73 17.14 13.17
C ALA A 31 -18.64 18.67 13.37
N SER A 32 -19.02 19.18 14.55
CA SER A 32 -18.83 20.60 14.85
C SER A 32 -17.34 20.98 14.76
N THR A 33 -17.01 22.25 14.55
CA THR A 33 -15.61 22.71 14.52
C THR A 33 -14.86 22.39 15.82
N SER A 34 -15.57 22.35 16.96
CA SER A 34 -15.06 21.85 18.24
C SER A 34 -14.74 20.35 18.21
N ASP A 35 -15.64 19.52 17.66
CA ASP A 35 -15.42 18.07 17.56
C ASP A 35 -14.24 17.74 16.65
N GLU A 36 -14.11 18.43 15.52
CA GLU A 36 -13.01 18.21 14.57
C GLU A 36 -11.64 18.49 15.22
N THR A 37 -11.56 19.52 16.07
CA THR A 37 -10.33 19.87 16.81
C THR A 37 -9.99 18.76 17.83
N VAL A 38 -10.99 18.28 18.58
CA VAL A 38 -10.80 17.18 19.54
C VAL A 38 -10.38 15.89 18.83
N LEU A 39 -10.96 15.57 17.68
CA LEU A 39 -10.62 14.40 16.87
C LEU A 39 -9.18 14.45 16.35
N LYS A 40 -8.71 15.63 15.90
CA LYS A 40 -7.31 15.84 15.50
C LYS A 40 -6.37 15.57 16.66
N ASP A 41 -6.66 16.11 17.83
CA ASP A 41 -5.85 15.91 19.04
C ASP A 41 -5.83 14.44 19.49
N MET A 42 -6.98 13.75 19.42
CA MET A 42 -7.05 12.31 19.71
C MET A 42 -6.18 11.49 18.75
N TYR A 43 -6.22 11.82 17.46
CA TYR A 43 -5.38 11.15 16.46
C TYR A 43 -3.89 11.39 16.70
N GLN A 44 -3.49 12.61 17.10
CA GLN A 44 -2.12 12.91 17.48
C GLN A 44 -1.68 12.12 18.73
N ASP A 45 -2.51 12.08 19.78
CA ASP A 45 -2.24 11.28 20.97
C ASP A 45 -2.06 9.80 20.60
N GLN A 46 -2.95 9.25 19.77
CA GLN A 46 -2.87 7.87 19.28
C GLN A 46 -1.57 7.59 18.55
N ARG A 47 -1.15 8.48 17.64
CA ARG A 47 0.12 8.32 16.91
C ARG A 47 1.32 8.36 17.85
N MET A 48 1.35 9.33 18.76
CA MET A 48 2.46 9.48 19.70
C MET A 48 2.57 8.30 20.67
N ILE A 49 1.43 7.75 21.10
CA ILE A 49 1.40 6.49 21.87
C ILE A 49 2.08 5.38 21.10
N GLN A 50 1.74 5.18 19.82
CA GLN A 50 2.36 4.14 19.00
C GLN A 50 3.88 4.34 18.89
N VAL A 51 4.32 5.56 18.56
CA VAL A 51 5.75 5.91 18.44
C VAL A 51 6.51 5.61 19.73
N TYR A 52 5.98 6.01 20.90
CA TYR A 52 6.65 5.79 22.17
C TYR A 52 6.63 4.33 22.62
N GLU A 53 5.55 3.60 22.36
CA GLU A 53 5.48 2.14 22.60
C GLU A 53 6.54 1.39 21.77
N ASP A 54 6.72 1.79 20.51
CA ASP A 54 7.75 1.25 19.62
C ASP A 54 9.16 1.57 20.13
N GLN A 55 9.44 2.82 20.50
CA GLN A 55 10.73 3.22 21.08
C GLN A 55 11.03 2.46 22.38
N ARG A 56 10.02 2.29 23.23
CA ARG A 56 10.12 1.54 24.49
C ARG A 56 10.44 0.07 24.23
N THR A 57 9.75 -0.54 23.27
CA THR A 57 9.98 -1.93 22.85
C THR A 57 11.39 -2.13 22.31
N MET A 58 11.88 -1.20 21.48
CA MET A 58 13.26 -1.22 20.97
C MET A 58 14.29 -1.14 22.09
N LEU A 59 14.13 -0.22 23.04
CA LEU A 59 15.03 -0.09 24.20
C LEU A 59 15.03 -1.34 25.09
N ASN A 60 13.88 -2.01 25.24
CA ASN A 60 13.78 -3.26 25.98
C ASN A 60 14.55 -4.40 25.30
N LYS A 61 14.52 -4.48 23.96
CA LYS A 61 15.28 -5.50 23.19
C LYS A 61 16.79 -5.30 23.26
N ILE A 62 17.26 -4.05 23.35
CA ILE A 62 18.70 -3.71 23.47
C ILE A 62 19.25 -4.06 24.87
N MET A 63 18.40 -4.23 25.89
CA MET A 63 18.82 -4.58 27.26
C MET A 63 19.18 -6.06 27.48
N ILE A 64 19.29 -6.89 26.42
CA ILE A 64 19.81 -8.27 26.55
C ILE A 64 21.31 -8.18 26.91
N PRO A 65 21.78 -8.88 27.96
CA PRO A 65 23.01 -8.53 28.66
C PRO A 65 24.24 -8.85 27.84
N ASP A 66 25.02 -7.83 27.51
CA ASP A 66 26.43 -8.02 27.21
C ASP A 66 27.12 -8.34 28.54
N ASN A 67 27.74 -9.52 28.65
CA ASN A 67 28.43 -10.01 29.86
C ASN A 67 29.64 -9.13 30.26
N GLN A 68 29.89 -8.03 29.55
CA GLN A 68 30.95 -7.08 29.84
C GLN A 68 30.38 -5.69 30.20
N GLY A 69 30.20 -5.53 31.51
CA GLY A 69 30.06 -4.31 32.30
C GLY A 69 30.05 -2.93 31.61
N ASN A 70 28.88 -2.27 31.63
CA ASN A 70 28.80 -0.82 31.79
C ASN A 70 27.53 -0.40 32.56
N ARG A 71 27.59 -0.44 33.91
CA ARG A 71 26.46 -0.10 34.81
C ARG A 71 25.83 1.27 34.51
N ARG A 72 26.61 2.24 34.00
CA ARG A 72 26.13 3.58 33.61
C ARG A 72 25.23 3.54 32.37
N LYS A 73 25.58 2.74 31.34
CA LYS A 73 24.73 2.54 30.16
C LYS A 73 23.40 1.89 30.52
N VAL A 74 23.42 0.86 31.38
CA VAL A 74 22.20 0.17 31.85
C VAL A 74 21.28 1.12 32.63
N ARG A 75 21.84 1.93 33.54
CA ARG A 75 21.08 2.94 34.29
C ARG A 75 20.44 3.99 33.37
N ASN A 76 21.17 4.44 32.35
CA ASN A 76 20.64 5.39 31.35
C ASN A 76 19.49 4.78 30.52
N HIS A 77 19.58 3.51 30.12
CA HIS A 77 18.51 2.82 29.40
C HIS A 77 17.25 2.66 30.27
N LYS A 78 17.41 2.21 31.52
CA LYS A 78 16.29 2.12 32.48
C LYS A 78 15.60 3.46 32.70
N ASN A 79 16.36 4.55 32.80
CA ASN A 79 15.80 5.91 32.92
C ASN A 79 15.01 6.33 31.66
N LYS A 80 15.51 6.03 30.46
CA LYS A 80 14.77 6.29 29.21
C LYS A 80 13.46 5.49 29.14
N ILE A 81 13.48 4.21 29.50
CA ILE A 81 12.28 3.35 29.53
C ILE A 81 11.24 3.89 30.51
N ARG A 82 11.66 4.31 31.71
CA ARG A 82 10.77 4.94 32.70
C ARG A 82 10.16 6.24 32.16
N LYS A 83 10.95 7.09 31.51
CA LYS A 83 10.47 8.34 30.90
C LYS A 83 9.40 8.07 29.84
N LEU A 84 9.68 7.17 28.89
CA LEU A 84 8.71 6.77 27.86
C LEU A 84 7.44 6.18 28.45
N THR A 85 7.56 5.34 29.48
CA THR A 85 6.38 4.74 30.15
C THR A 85 5.48 5.82 30.78
N LYS A 86 6.08 6.86 31.37
CA LYS A 86 5.33 8.01 31.91
C LYS A 86 4.65 8.82 30.80
N GLU A 87 5.37 9.11 29.71
CA GLU A 87 4.82 9.83 28.54
C GLU A 87 3.63 9.08 27.90
N ILE A 88 3.78 7.77 27.69
CA ILE A 88 2.71 6.90 27.19
C ILE A 88 1.48 6.95 28.13
N SER A 89 1.68 6.87 29.44
CA SER A 89 0.58 6.92 30.41
C SER A 89 -0.16 8.27 30.36
N THR A 90 0.56 9.38 30.26
CA THR A 90 -0.02 10.73 30.12
C THR A 90 -0.84 10.83 28.84
N LEU A 91 -0.29 10.40 27.70
CA LEU A 91 -1.00 10.43 26.41
C LEU A 91 -2.24 9.54 26.43
N LYS A 92 -2.18 8.34 27.03
CA LYS A 92 -3.35 7.46 27.17
C LYS A 92 -4.46 8.10 28.01
N LYS A 93 -4.10 8.81 29.09
CA LYS A 93 -5.08 9.58 29.90
C LYS A 93 -5.71 10.72 29.10
N SER A 94 -4.90 11.50 28.39
CA SER A 94 -5.36 12.57 27.49
C SER A 94 -6.30 12.05 26.41
N TYR A 95 -5.91 10.99 25.71
CA TYR A 95 -6.72 10.32 24.69
C TYR A 95 -8.07 9.86 25.24
N ASN A 96 -8.08 9.18 26.39
CA ASN A 96 -9.31 8.67 27.00
C ASN A 96 -10.24 9.80 27.43
N SER A 97 -9.70 10.87 28.02
CA SER A 97 -10.49 12.05 28.40
C SER A 97 -11.18 12.68 27.18
N LYS A 98 -10.45 12.88 26.08
CA LYS A 98 -11.00 13.41 24.81
C LYS A 98 -12.02 12.47 24.19
N LYS A 99 -11.76 11.16 24.24
CA LYS A 99 -12.69 10.13 23.75
C LYS A 99 -14.04 10.22 24.46
N HIS A 100 -14.04 10.44 25.78
CA HIS A 100 -15.27 10.63 26.54
C HIS A 100 -16.06 11.85 26.06
N MET A 101 -15.38 12.98 25.82
CA MET A 101 -16.02 14.21 25.31
C MET A 101 -16.76 13.99 23.98
N VAL A 102 -16.16 13.24 23.05
CA VAL A 102 -16.78 12.95 21.74
C VAL A 102 -17.94 11.96 21.88
N SER A 103 -17.81 10.95 22.74
CA SER A 103 -18.80 9.88 22.92
C SER A 103 -20.08 10.29 23.65
N GLU A 104 -20.09 11.45 24.31
CA GLU A 104 -21.24 11.93 25.10
C GLU A 104 -22.11 12.97 24.37
N GLY A 105 -21.66 13.56 23.27
CA GLY A 105 -22.36 14.69 22.65
C GLY A 105 -22.43 14.76 21.13
N SER A 106 -21.89 13.81 20.37
CA SER A 106 -21.78 13.95 18.90
C SER A 106 -22.52 12.87 18.09
N THR A 107 -23.36 13.29 17.15
CA THR A 107 -24.01 12.45 16.11
C THR A 107 -23.06 12.29 14.91
N LEU A 108 -21.87 11.72 15.15
CA LEU A 108 -20.91 11.47 14.08
C LEU A 108 -21.46 10.41 13.11
N PRO A 109 -21.29 10.59 11.79
CA PRO A 109 -21.63 9.57 10.80
C PRO A 109 -20.77 8.32 11.05
N MET A 110 -21.24 7.17 10.56
CA MET A 110 -20.55 5.88 10.74
C MET A 110 -19.06 5.96 10.34
N TYR A 111 -18.75 6.76 9.32
CA TYR A 111 -17.39 7.20 9.08
C TYR A 111 -17.32 8.62 8.51
N SER A 112 -16.21 9.30 8.77
CA SER A 112 -15.86 10.58 8.16
C SER A 112 -14.36 10.71 7.95
N PHE A 113 -13.96 11.64 7.08
CA PHE A 113 -12.56 12.00 6.88
C PHE A 113 -12.24 13.28 7.63
N VAL A 114 -11.16 13.26 8.41
CA VAL A 114 -10.64 14.44 9.10
C VAL A 114 -9.20 14.68 8.65
N GLU A 115 -8.86 15.92 8.33
CA GLU A 115 -7.50 16.31 7.99
C GLU A 115 -6.68 16.51 9.27
N ALA A 116 -5.59 15.77 9.43
CA ALA A 116 -4.60 16.06 10.46
C ALA A 116 -4.09 17.50 10.22
N GLY A 117 -4.29 18.39 11.19
CA GLY A 117 -3.86 19.79 11.06
C GLY A 117 -2.36 19.92 10.76
N ASN A 118 -1.90 21.13 10.42
CA ASN A 118 -0.52 21.49 10.05
C ASN A 118 0.57 21.23 11.13
N GLY A 119 0.38 20.27 12.03
CA GLY A 119 1.42 19.68 12.88
C GLY A 119 2.39 18.85 12.03
N SER A 120 3.22 19.57 11.28
CA SER A 120 4.28 19.06 10.44
C SER A 120 5.26 18.20 11.24
N PHE A 121 5.28 16.89 10.98
CA PHE A 121 6.56 16.20 10.90
C PHE A 121 7.11 16.49 9.51
N HIS A 122 8.11 17.38 9.49
CA HIS A 122 8.71 17.94 8.28
C HIS A 122 9.25 16.86 7.32
N PHE A 123 8.40 16.41 6.38
CA PHE A 123 8.86 16.24 5.01
C PHE A 123 8.83 17.63 4.37
N LYS A 124 9.98 18.13 3.95
CA LYS A 124 10.15 19.53 3.55
C LYS A 124 9.30 19.81 2.30
N ASP A 125 8.23 20.58 2.46
CA ASP A 125 7.34 21.14 1.42
C ASP A 125 8.01 22.20 0.52
N ALA A 126 9.31 22.10 0.33
CA ALA A 126 10.06 22.97 -0.55
C ALA A 126 10.63 22.09 -1.65
N ILE A 127 10.26 22.36 -2.90
CA ILE A 127 10.97 21.80 -4.04
C ILE A 127 12.33 22.51 -4.05
N ALA A 128 13.34 21.80 -3.53
CA ALA A 128 14.72 22.27 -3.49
C ALA A 128 15.43 21.78 -4.75
N ILE A 129 15.48 22.63 -5.77
CA ILE A 129 16.19 22.35 -7.02
C ILE A 129 17.63 22.77 -6.76
N LYS A 130 18.53 21.80 -6.66
CA LYS A 130 19.96 22.03 -6.35
C LYS A 130 20.89 21.67 -7.49
N ASP A 131 20.47 20.77 -8.36
CA ASP A 131 21.29 20.17 -9.40
C ASP A 131 20.37 19.79 -10.57
N LEU A 132 20.42 20.58 -11.64
CA LEU A 132 19.57 20.38 -12.81
C LEU A 132 19.92 19.09 -13.56
N SER A 133 21.14 18.57 -13.42
CA SER A 133 21.62 17.35 -14.10
C SER A 133 20.80 16.08 -13.75
N LYS A 134 20.03 16.14 -12.65
CA LYS A 134 19.16 15.07 -12.14
C LYS A 134 17.75 15.09 -12.72
N TYR A 135 17.41 16.07 -13.55
CA TYR A 135 16.08 16.22 -14.10
C TYR A 135 16.10 15.94 -15.61
N MET A 136 15.06 15.24 -16.08
CA MET A 136 14.72 15.20 -17.50
C MET A 136 14.08 16.54 -17.86
N VAL A 137 14.52 17.13 -18.96
CA VAL A 137 13.95 18.37 -19.51
C VAL A 137 13.26 18.08 -20.83
N THR A 138 12.12 18.73 -21.03
CA THR A 138 11.50 18.80 -22.35
C THR A 138 12.18 19.92 -23.12
N LYS A 139 12.98 19.57 -24.15
CA LYS A 139 13.62 20.50 -25.08
C LYS A 139 12.72 20.73 -26.29
N THR A 140 12.43 21.99 -26.60
CA THR A 140 11.80 22.37 -27.86
C THR A 140 12.81 23.12 -28.71
N SER A 141 13.15 22.56 -29.88
CA SER A 141 14.09 23.15 -30.83
C SER A 141 13.49 23.07 -32.23
N LYS A 142 13.46 24.21 -32.95
CA LYS A 142 12.89 24.31 -34.31
C LYS A 142 11.50 23.65 -34.45
N GLY A 143 10.64 23.80 -33.43
CA GLY A 143 9.27 23.26 -33.42
C GLY A 143 9.14 21.76 -33.12
N LYS A 144 10.24 21.04 -32.84
CA LYS A 144 10.22 19.64 -32.41
C LYS A 144 10.58 19.50 -30.94
N THR A 145 9.87 18.61 -30.25
CA THR A 145 9.98 18.43 -28.80
C THR A 145 10.63 17.08 -28.45
N TYR A 146 11.64 17.12 -27.58
CA TYR A 146 12.44 15.97 -27.16
C TYR A 146 12.50 15.91 -25.63
N ASN A 147 12.46 14.71 -25.04
CA ASN A 147 12.75 14.52 -23.62
C ASN A 147 14.19 14.07 -23.48
N VAL A 148 15.02 14.88 -22.82
CA VAL A 148 16.46 14.67 -22.74
C VAL A 148 16.94 14.80 -21.28
N PRO A 149 17.91 13.97 -20.84
CA PRO A 149 18.54 14.17 -19.55
C PRO A 149 19.35 15.47 -19.56
N PHE A 150 19.23 16.30 -18.53
CA PHE A 150 19.96 17.58 -18.48
C PHE A 150 21.49 17.39 -18.47
N HIS A 151 22.01 16.22 -18.05
CA HIS A 151 23.45 15.90 -18.07
C HIS A 151 24.02 15.58 -19.47
N ALA A 152 23.18 15.40 -20.50
CA ALA A 152 23.64 15.26 -21.89
C ALA A 152 24.31 16.54 -22.45
N TYR A 153 24.36 17.61 -21.66
CA TYR A 153 24.84 18.94 -22.04
C TYR A 153 26.15 19.35 -21.36
N LYS A 154 26.84 18.44 -20.67
CA LYS A 154 28.19 18.70 -20.10
C LYS A 154 29.28 18.93 -21.16
N ASN A 155 29.03 18.57 -22.42
CA ASN A 155 30.00 18.66 -23.52
C ASN A 155 29.68 19.80 -24.52
N PHE A 156 29.05 20.89 -24.07
CA PHE A 156 29.30 22.15 -24.76
C PHE A 156 30.64 22.68 -24.26
N GLU A 157 31.72 22.32 -24.96
CA GLU A 157 32.84 23.25 -25.09
C GLU A 157 32.28 24.44 -25.86
N ILE A 158 31.75 25.41 -25.13
CA ILE A 158 31.73 26.78 -25.62
C ILE A 158 33.22 27.14 -25.70
N ASP A 159 33.69 27.54 -26.88
CA ASP A 159 35.05 28.05 -27.07
C ASP A 159 35.15 29.37 -26.31
N LEU A 160 35.54 29.28 -25.03
CA LEU A 160 35.60 30.38 -24.06
C LEU A 160 36.87 31.23 -24.25
N THR A 161 37.10 31.72 -25.46
CA THR A 161 38.24 32.61 -25.75
C THR A 161 37.88 34.10 -25.75
N HIS A 162 36.66 34.51 -25.34
CA HIS A 162 36.30 35.92 -25.26
C HIS A 162 35.79 36.33 -23.87
N ASN A 163 36.33 37.45 -23.40
CA ASN A 163 36.22 38.04 -22.07
C ASN A 163 34.79 38.38 -21.61
N ASP A 164 34.60 38.23 -20.28
CA ASP A 164 33.76 39.04 -19.40
C ASP A 164 32.34 39.39 -19.86
N GLU A 165 31.39 38.47 -19.64
CA GLU A 165 30.04 38.75 -19.11
C GLU A 165 29.42 37.43 -18.62
N GLN A 166 28.78 37.43 -17.45
CA GLN A 166 28.29 36.19 -16.82
C GLN A 166 27.26 35.45 -17.70
N GLU A 167 27.59 34.26 -18.20
CA GLU A 167 26.65 33.40 -18.94
C GLU A 167 25.55 32.84 -18.00
N TYR A 168 24.33 33.33 -18.15
CA TYR A 168 23.15 32.83 -17.43
C TYR A 168 22.05 32.37 -18.39
N PHE A 169 21.34 31.30 -18.01
CA PHE A 169 20.06 30.98 -18.62
C PHE A 169 18.98 31.89 -18.04
N GLN A 170 18.15 32.47 -18.92
CA GLN A 170 16.94 33.14 -18.46
C GLN A 170 15.95 32.07 -18.02
N ALA A 171 15.64 32.05 -16.72
CA ALA A 171 14.75 31.08 -16.13
C ALA A 171 13.43 31.73 -15.71
N GLN A 172 12.35 30.97 -15.85
CA GLN A 172 11.01 31.39 -15.48
C GLN A 172 10.32 30.27 -14.72
N MET A 173 9.93 30.54 -13.47
CA MET A 173 9.01 29.70 -12.74
C MET A 173 7.60 30.15 -13.07
N ASN A 174 6.80 29.26 -13.65
CA ASN A 174 5.37 29.46 -13.87
C ASN A 174 4.59 28.50 -12.98
N CYS A 175 3.51 28.98 -12.38
CA CYS A 175 2.59 28.19 -11.58
C CYS A 175 1.17 28.63 -11.87
N GLU A 176 0.26 27.67 -12.03
CA GLU A 176 -1.18 27.88 -12.03
C GLU A 176 -1.65 28.13 -10.59
N GLY A 177 -1.39 29.34 -10.08
CA GLY A 177 -1.73 29.79 -8.73
C GLY A 177 -0.51 30.29 -7.93
N PRO A 178 -0.75 30.95 -6.78
CA PRO A 178 0.28 31.69 -6.05
C PRO A 178 1.38 30.80 -5.48
N PHE A 179 2.63 31.26 -5.47
CA PHE A 179 3.75 30.53 -4.89
C PHE A 179 4.74 31.47 -4.20
N LYS A 180 5.55 30.91 -3.28
CA LYS A 180 6.71 31.60 -2.70
C LYS A 180 7.99 31.07 -3.30
N PHE A 181 8.91 31.97 -3.63
CA PHE A 181 10.19 31.67 -4.23
C PHE A 181 11.33 32.15 -3.33
N LYS A 182 12.34 31.31 -3.11
CA LYS A 182 13.55 31.67 -2.37
C LYS A 182 14.80 31.12 -3.07
N SER A 183 15.73 31.99 -3.43
CA SER A 183 17.06 31.64 -3.95
C SER A 183 18.12 31.74 -2.86
N VAL A 184 19.28 31.10 -3.04
CA VAL A 184 20.47 31.25 -2.15
C VAL A 184 20.88 32.71 -2.00
N TYR A 185 20.68 33.53 -3.05
CA TYR A 185 21.03 34.96 -3.04
C TYR A 185 19.96 35.85 -2.37
N LEU A 186 18.78 35.30 -2.05
CA LEU A 186 17.67 36.04 -1.43
C LEU A 186 17.54 35.68 0.06
N LYS A 187 17.77 36.67 0.94
CA LYS A 187 17.59 36.50 2.40
C LYS A 187 16.13 36.19 2.78
N LYS A 188 15.15 36.77 2.08
CA LYS A 188 13.70 36.57 2.28
C LYS A 188 13.06 35.86 1.06
N SER A 189 11.99 35.11 1.28
CA SER A 189 11.17 34.56 0.20
C SER A 189 10.33 35.65 -0.45
N LEU A 190 10.13 35.57 -1.75
CA LEU A 190 9.28 36.47 -2.54
C LEU A 190 7.97 35.75 -2.88
N ASP A 191 6.84 36.45 -2.77
CA ASP A 191 5.55 35.98 -3.25
C ASP A 191 5.40 36.26 -4.75
N ALA A 192 4.86 35.30 -5.50
CA ALA A 192 4.53 35.42 -6.91
C ALA A 192 3.10 34.93 -7.14
N LYS A 193 2.34 35.63 -7.99
CA LYS A 193 0.95 35.26 -8.28
C LYS A 193 0.86 34.08 -9.25
N GLU A 194 1.59 34.14 -10.36
CA GLU A 194 1.52 33.10 -11.41
C GLU A 194 2.88 32.86 -12.09
N SER A 195 3.77 33.85 -12.14
CA SER A 195 5.10 33.68 -12.74
C SER A 195 6.20 34.46 -12.01
N LYS A 196 7.43 33.97 -12.12
CA LYS A 196 8.63 34.66 -11.62
C LYS A 196 9.85 34.38 -12.50
N TYR A 197 10.42 35.44 -13.04
CA TYR A 197 11.68 35.40 -13.79
C TYR A 197 12.89 35.54 -12.87
N PHE A 198 13.97 34.86 -13.21
CA PHE A 198 15.27 34.98 -12.56
C PHE A 198 16.38 34.41 -13.46
N ASN A 199 17.62 34.79 -13.19
CA ASN A 199 18.78 34.29 -13.94
C ASN A 199 19.33 33.04 -13.26
N TRP A 200 19.62 32.00 -14.05
CA TRP A 200 20.25 30.76 -13.61
C TRP A 200 21.69 30.70 -14.15
N TYR A 201 22.68 30.74 -13.27
CA TYR A 201 24.08 30.88 -13.67
C TYR A 201 24.79 29.52 -13.68
N ASN A 202 25.69 29.33 -14.65
CA ASN A 202 26.55 28.17 -14.77
C ASN A 202 27.89 28.45 -14.07
N ASP A 203 28.06 28.06 -12.80
CA ASP A 203 29.30 28.34 -12.05
C ASP A 203 29.82 27.07 -11.35
N ASP A 204 30.95 26.55 -11.82
CA ASP A 204 31.67 25.41 -11.22
C ASP A 204 32.50 25.81 -9.98
N LYS A 205 32.66 27.10 -9.67
CA LYS A 205 33.55 27.58 -8.59
C LYS A 205 32.84 28.12 -7.35
N LYS A 206 31.52 28.29 -7.31
CA LYS A 206 30.78 28.67 -6.08
C LYS A 206 29.38 28.03 -5.98
N LYS A 207 29.18 27.22 -4.92
CA LYS A 207 27.90 26.73 -4.36
C LYS A 207 26.73 26.59 -5.36
N LEU A 208 26.51 25.36 -5.85
CA LEU A 208 25.27 24.88 -6.49
C LEU A 208 24.06 25.80 -6.22
N GLN A 209 23.65 26.56 -7.24
CA GLN A 209 22.49 27.46 -7.12
C GLN A 209 21.28 26.63 -6.69
N SER A 210 20.73 26.95 -5.51
CA SER A 210 19.56 26.28 -5.01
C SER A 210 18.38 27.22 -4.93
N ILE A 211 17.30 26.86 -5.62
CA ILE A 211 16.02 27.53 -5.47
C ILE A 211 15.08 26.65 -4.68
N LYS A 212 14.33 27.28 -3.79
CA LYS A 212 13.24 26.69 -3.03
C LYS A 212 11.95 27.35 -3.47
N VAL A 213 11.08 26.55 -4.04
CA VAL A 213 9.72 26.94 -4.37
C VAL A 213 8.80 26.34 -3.33
N PHE A 214 7.98 27.18 -2.70
CA PHE A 214 6.93 26.77 -1.79
C PHE A 214 5.60 27.00 -2.51
N LEU A 215 4.89 25.91 -2.76
CA LEU A 215 3.65 25.92 -3.51
C LEU A 215 2.47 26.18 -2.56
N ASN A 216 1.52 27.01 -2.98
CA ASN A 216 0.27 27.19 -2.24
C ASN A 216 -0.64 25.98 -2.50
N SER A 217 -1.56 25.68 -1.58
CA SER A 217 -2.58 24.64 -1.76
C SER A 217 -3.50 24.88 -2.96
N LYS A 218 -3.58 26.12 -3.47
CA LYS A 218 -4.32 26.47 -4.69
C LYS A 218 -3.52 26.30 -5.99
N SER A 219 -2.20 26.08 -5.92
CA SER A 219 -1.36 25.90 -7.10
C SER A 219 -1.64 24.52 -7.71
N LYS A 220 -1.95 24.44 -9.01
CA LYS A 220 -2.33 23.18 -9.69
C LYS A 220 -1.21 22.52 -10.47
N LYS A 221 -0.38 23.33 -11.12
CA LYS A 221 0.75 22.89 -11.96
C LYS A 221 1.81 23.97 -11.92
N CYS A 222 3.07 23.59 -11.90
CA CYS A 222 4.17 24.53 -12.07
C CYS A 222 5.16 24.03 -13.10
N SER A 223 5.91 24.93 -13.71
CA SER A 223 6.98 24.61 -14.63
C SER A 223 8.13 25.59 -14.44
N LEU A 224 9.35 25.10 -14.34
CA LEU A 224 10.55 25.89 -14.49
C LEU A 224 10.99 25.79 -15.94
N THR A 225 10.86 26.88 -16.67
CA THR A 225 11.35 26.98 -18.04
C THR A 225 12.69 27.70 -18.07
N PHE A 226 13.56 27.28 -18.98
CA PHE A 226 14.82 27.96 -19.30
C PHE A 226 14.81 28.28 -20.78
N SER A 227 15.28 29.46 -21.15
CA SER A 227 15.58 29.79 -22.54
C SER A 227 17.06 30.08 -22.69
N ASN A 228 17.68 29.45 -23.68
CA ASN A 228 19.02 29.85 -24.12
C ASN A 228 18.85 31.10 -25.02
N PRO A 229 19.41 32.26 -24.63
CA PRO A 229 19.26 33.50 -25.38
C PRO A 229 19.91 33.45 -26.78
N GLU A 230 20.93 32.62 -26.98
CA GLU A 230 21.65 32.50 -28.26
C GLU A 230 20.96 31.53 -29.22
N THR A 231 20.61 30.32 -28.75
CA THR A 231 20.04 29.28 -29.63
C THR A 231 18.53 29.36 -29.79
N LYS A 232 17.86 30.18 -28.97
CA LYS A 232 16.38 30.24 -28.81
C LYS A 232 15.74 28.91 -28.38
N ASP A 233 16.53 27.93 -27.96
CA ASP A 233 16.00 26.66 -27.43
C ASP A 233 15.27 26.92 -26.11
N GLN A 234 14.13 26.26 -25.94
CA GLN A 234 13.35 26.28 -24.69
C GLN A 234 13.41 24.93 -24.00
N TYR A 235 13.58 24.97 -22.68
CA TYR A 235 13.64 23.82 -21.80
C TYR A 235 12.58 23.96 -20.72
N ALA A 236 11.92 22.87 -20.33
CA ALA A 236 10.93 22.91 -19.26
C ALA A 236 11.11 21.74 -18.28
N ILE A 237 11.07 22.03 -16.99
CA ILE A 237 10.90 21.09 -15.89
C ILE A 237 9.51 21.32 -15.30
N ASN A 238 8.60 20.37 -15.46
CA ASN A 238 7.27 20.46 -14.88
C ASN A 238 7.28 19.93 -13.44
N PHE A 239 6.78 20.73 -12.50
CA PHE A 239 6.48 20.32 -11.13
C PHE A 239 4.99 20.20 -10.96
N ILE A 240 4.57 19.13 -10.31
CA ILE A 240 3.18 18.94 -9.96
C ILE A 240 3.12 19.19 -8.45
N PRO A 241 2.46 20.27 -8.01
CA PRO A 241 2.12 20.46 -6.61
C PRO A 241 1.54 19.16 -6.07
N GLU A 242 2.03 18.69 -4.93
CA GLU A 242 1.50 17.49 -4.29
C GLU A 242 0.03 17.73 -3.88
N LYS A 243 -0.92 17.47 -4.79
CA LYS A 243 -2.36 17.30 -4.47
C LYS A 243 -2.56 16.22 -3.38
N THR A 244 -1.57 15.33 -3.22
CA THR A 244 -1.46 14.26 -2.23
C THR A 244 -1.46 14.71 -0.78
N LYS A 245 -1.15 15.98 -0.48
CA LYS A 245 -1.18 16.49 0.89
C LYS A 245 -2.51 16.19 1.57
N SER A 246 -3.61 16.31 0.84
CA SER A 246 -4.94 16.04 1.40
C SER A 246 -5.08 14.59 1.86
N LEU A 247 -4.60 13.60 1.11
CA LEU A 247 -4.77 12.18 1.44
C LEU A 247 -3.74 11.64 2.44
N ARG A 248 -2.51 12.19 2.43
CA ARG A 248 -1.48 11.85 3.42
C ARG A 248 -1.81 12.39 4.81
N ASN A 249 -2.47 13.54 4.87
CA ASN A 249 -2.89 14.18 6.12
C ASN A 249 -4.26 13.70 6.58
N LYS A 250 -5.12 13.17 5.71
CA LYS A 250 -6.42 12.61 6.10
C LYS A 250 -6.28 11.30 6.87
N PHE A 251 -7.14 11.16 7.87
CA PHE A 251 -7.43 9.91 8.57
C PHE A 251 -8.93 9.70 8.63
N GLN A 252 -9.36 8.43 8.71
CA GLN A 252 -10.76 8.10 8.91
C GLN A 252 -11.12 8.15 10.39
N VAL A 253 -12.27 8.70 10.73
CA VAL A 253 -12.90 8.49 12.03
C VAL A 253 -14.00 7.47 11.82
N CYS A 254 -13.86 6.28 12.42
CA CYS A 254 -14.87 5.22 12.36
C CYS A 254 -15.71 5.28 13.64
N SER A 255 -16.94 5.77 13.54
CA SER A 255 -17.94 5.71 14.61
C SER A 255 -18.67 4.38 14.50
N LEU A 256 -18.08 3.32 15.06
CA LEU A 256 -18.54 1.95 14.85
C LEU A 256 -19.70 1.65 15.82
N PRO A 257 -20.88 1.28 15.30
CA PRO A 257 -22.03 0.94 16.12
C PRO A 257 -21.85 -0.40 16.82
N LYS A 258 -22.61 -0.58 17.91
CA LYS A 258 -22.76 -1.90 18.53
C LYS A 258 -23.81 -2.68 17.76
N TYR A 259 -23.54 -3.94 17.51
CA TYR A 259 -24.58 -4.84 17.01
C TYR A 259 -25.42 -5.33 18.20
N SER A 260 -26.73 -5.11 18.17
CA SER A 260 -27.66 -5.48 19.25
C SER A 260 -28.00 -6.98 19.27
N GLY A 261 -27.80 -7.68 18.15
CA GLY A 261 -28.11 -9.11 18.02
C GLY A 261 -27.03 -10.04 18.56
N ASN A 262 -27.34 -11.34 18.59
CA ASN A 262 -26.46 -12.39 19.12
C ASN A 262 -25.48 -12.98 18.09
N GLU A 263 -25.58 -12.58 16.82
CA GLU A 263 -24.70 -13.05 15.75
C GLU A 263 -23.27 -12.48 15.89
N LYS A 264 -22.37 -13.31 16.42
CA LYS A 264 -20.96 -12.95 16.66
C LYS A 264 -20.23 -12.44 15.42
N LEU A 265 -20.58 -12.96 14.23
CA LEU A 265 -19.94 -12.58 12.97
C LEU A 265 -20.25 -11.11 12.59
N LYS A 266 -21.49 -10.64 12.77
CA LYS A 266 -21.89 -9.23 12.57
C LYS A 266 -21.13 -8.31 13.54
N SER A 267 -21.07 -8.67 14.83
CA SER A 267 -20.30 -7.94 15.84
C SER A 267 -18.80 -7.92 15.54
N HIS A 268 -18.25 -9.01 15.02
CA HIS A 268 -16.85 -9.09 14.64
C HIS A 268 -16.54 -8.23 13.41
N PHE A 269 -17.41 -8.24 12.39
CA PHE A 269 -17.25 -7.39 11.20
C PHE A 269 -17.24 -5.90 11.55
N LEU A 270 -18.03 -5.47 12.54
CA LEU A 270 -18.11 -4.08 13.02
C LEU A 270 -17.10 -3.74 14.13
N THR A 271 -16.11 -4.60 14.37
CA THR A 271 -15.16 -4.41 15.47
C THR A 271 -14.34 -3.12 15.35
N LYS A 272 -14.13 -2.47 16.51
CA LYS A 272 -13.27 -1.28 16.72
C LYS A 272 -11.82 -1.61 17.06
N ASP A 273 -11.47 -2.88 17.24
CA ASP A 273 -10.21 -3.28 17.86
C ASP A 273 -8.99 -3.12 16.92
N PHE A 274 -9.21 -2.95 15.62
CA PHE A 274 -8.15 -2.99 14.61
C PHE A 274 -7.96 -1.64 13.92
N LYS A 275 -6.79 -1.03 14.16
CA LYS A 275 -6.41 0.28 13.60
C LYS A 275 -5.80 0.22 12.20
N SER A 276 -5.55 -1.00 11.73
CA SER A 276 -5.01 -1.34 10.42
C SER A 276 -6.10 -1.59 9.37
N MET A 277 -7.36 -1.33 9.72
CA MET A 277 -8.53 -1.57 8.86
C MET A 277 -9.21 -0.27 8.48
N THR A 278 -9.82 -0.19 7.31
CA THR A 278 -10.74 0.91 7.01
C THR A 278 -12.03 0.77 7.83
N CYS A 279 -12.81 1.85 7.88
CA CYS A 279 -14.20 1.73 8.33
C CYS A 279 -15.00 0.81 7.37
N PRO A 280 -16.11 0.19 7.83
CA PRO A 280 -17.10 -0.41 6.95
C PRO A 280 -17.57 0.60 5.91
N GLN A 281 -17.60 0.22 4.64
CA GLN A 281 -18.13 1.03 3.55
C GLN A 281 -18.99 0.16 2.66
N GLU A 282 -20.23 0.57 2.47
CA GLU A 282 -21.06 0.05 1.37
C GLU A 282 -20.49 0.57 0.05
N ILE A 283 -20.36 -0.30 -0.94
CA ILE A 283 -19.89 0.02 -2.29
C ILE A 283 -20.96 -0.33 -3.31
N ALA A 284 -20.94 0.36 -4.45
CA ALA A 284 -21.92 0.11 -5.52
C ALA A 284 -21.87 -1.32 -6.07
N GLY A 285 -20.70 -1.95 -6.06
CA GLY A 285 -20.54 -3.32 -6.52
C GLY A 285 -19.10 -3.80 -6.51
N ILE A 286 -18.95 -5.12 -6.61
CA ILE A 286 -17.66 -5.81 -6.69
C ILE A 286 -17.74 -6.85 -7.80
N ARG A 287 -16.76 -6.81 -8.71
CA ARG A 287 -16.67 -7.75 -9.83
C ARG A 287 -15.56 -8.76 -9.55
N THR A 288 -15.89 -10.03 -9.70
CA THR A 288 -14.89 -11.10 -9.62
C THR A 288 -14.07 -11.14 -10.91
N LEU A 289 -12.80 -11.52 -10.78
CA LEU A 289 -11.87 -11.70 -11.89
C LEU A 289 -11.22 -13.06 -11.73
N GLU A 290 -11.94 -14.15 -12.02
CA GLU A 290 -11.42 -15.52 -11.93
C GLU A 290 -10.45 -15.84 -13.07
N ASP A 291 -10.71 -15.30 -14.26
CA ASP A 291 -9.83 -15.42 -15.40
C ASP A 291 -8.69 -14.39 -15.34
N ALA A 292 -7.47 -14.86 -15.58
CA ALA A 292 -6.28 -14.02 -15.47
C ALA A 292 -6.13 -13.06 -16.65
N ILE A 293 -6.60 -13.42 -17.85
CA ILE A 293 -6.63 -12.53 -19.02
C ILE A 293 -7.63 -11.42 -18.76
N GLU A 294 -8.82 -11.71 -18.21
CA GLU A 294 -9.76 -10.68 -17.77
C GLU A 294 -9.15 -9.77 -16.70
N GLY A 295 -8.36 -10.33 -15.77
CA GLY A 295 -7.62 -9.56 -14.78
C GLY A 295 -6.59 -8.60 -15.41
N LEU A 296 -5.85 -9.04 -16.43
CA LEU A 296 -4.95 -8.20 -17.23
C LEU A 296 -5.73 -7.12 -17.99
N LYS A 297 -6.79 -7.51 -18.73
CA LYS A 297 -7.64 -6.60 -19.50
C LYS A 297 -8.27 -5.54 -18.61
N SER A 298 -8.76 -5.90 -17.43
CA SER A 298 -9.33 -4.97 -16.44
C SER A 298 -8.30 -3.92 -16.00
N LYS A 299 -7.08 -4.35 -15.65
CA LYS A 299 -5.98 -3.43 -15.29
C LYS A 299 -5.59 -2.55 -16.48
N ALA A 300 -5.44 -3.13 -17.67
CA ALA A 300 -5.07 -2.39 -18.87
C ALA A 300 -6.15 -1.37 -19.26
N LYS A 301 -7.43 -1.74 -19.22
CA LYS A 301 -8.59 -0.87 -19.49
C LYS A 301 -8.68 0.29 -18.51
N SER A 302 -8.37 0.08 -17.23
CA SER A 302 -8.30 1.17 -16.25
C SER A 302 -7.24 2.23 -16.58
N LEU A 303 -6.23 1.87 -17.39
CA LEU A 303 -5.15 2.74 -17.83
C LEU A 303 -5.29 3.19 -19.29
N LEU A 304 -5.97 2.44 -20.14
CA LEU A 304 -6.08 2.68 -21.59
C LEU A 304 -7.44 3.26 -21.99
N GLY A 305 -8.47 3.07 -21.17
CA GLY A 305 -9.86 3.45 -21.44
C GLY A 305 -10.65 2.39 -22.18
N ARG A 306 -9.95 1.43 -22.79
CA ARG A 306 -10.51 0.33 -23.59
C ARG A 306 -9.72 -0.97 -23.38
N ASP A 307 -10.30 -2.05 -23.87
CA ASP A 307 -9.64 -3.36 -23.84
C ASP A 307 -8.41 -3.38 -24.74
N ILE A 308 -7.36 -4.07 -24.30
CA ILE A 308 -6.22 -4.37 -25.17
C ILE A 308 -6.66 -5.36 -26.26
N PRO A 309 -6.08 -5.27 -27.48
CA PRO A 309 -6.46 -6.18 -28.58
C PRO A 309 -6.22 -7.64 -28.21
N ASP A 310 -7.13 -8.55 -28.55
CA ASP A 310 -6.93 -10.00 -28.34
C ASP A 310 -5.70 -10.51 -29.10
N ALA A 311 -5.48 -9.99 -30.30
CA ALA A 311 -4.29 -10.25 -31.11
C ALA A 311 -2.98 -10.03 -30.33
N MET A 312 -2.93 -9.05 -29.41
CA MET A 312 -1.75 -8.80 -28.58
C MET A 312 -1.40 -10.02 -27.70
N ILE A 313 -2.41 -10.67 -27.13
CA ILE A 313 -2.26 -11.85 -26.27
C ILE A 313 -1.98 -13.08 -27.13
N GLU A 314 -2.70 -13.23 -28.24
CA GLU A 314 -2.55 -14.35 -29.18
C GLU A 314 -1.14 -14.40 -29.79
N THR A 315 -0.61 -13.26 -30.22
CA THR A 315 0.75 -13.17 -30.78
C THR A 315 1.83 -13.04 -29.73
N GLN A 316 1.46 -12.96 -28.44
CA GLN A 316 2.37 -12.77 -27.31
C GLN A 316 3.31 -11.57 -27.49
N ASP A 317 2.83 -10.50 -28.14
CA ASP A 317 3.64 -9.32 -28.46
C ASP A 317 3.32 -8.19 -27.47
N PRO A 318 4.15 -7.94 -26.44
CA PRO A 318 3.87 -6.89 -25.47
C PRO A 318 4.04 -5.48 -26.06
N PHE A 319 4.55 -5.38 -27.30
CA PHE A 319 4.72 -4.14 -28.04
C PHE A 319 3.72 -3.99 -29.21
N TYR A 320 2.70 -4.85 -29.27
CA TYR A 320 1.58 -4.69 -30.20
C TYR A 320 1.04 -3.25 -30.16
N PRO A 321 0.70 -2.62 -31.31
CA PRO A 321 0.19 -1.26 -31.35
C PRO A 321 -1.02 -1.07 -30.44
N LEU A 322 -0.98 -0.05 -29.58
CA LEU A 322 -2.07 0.32 -28.70
C LEU A 322 -2.63 1.68 -29.13
N ASP A 323 -3.96 1.79 -29.13
CA ASP A 323 -4.64 3.06 -29.34
C ASP A 323 -4.90 3.75 -27.99
N PHE A 324 -4.24 4.89 -27.79
CA PHE A 324 -4.32 5.70 -26.57
C PHE A 324 -5.36 6.83 -26.66
N SER A 325 -6.22 6.86 -27.69
CA SER A 325 -7.18 7.94 -27.92
C SER A 325 -8.25 8.07 -26.82
N GLU A 326 -8.63 6.97 -26.17
CA GLU A 326 -9.63 6.93 -25.09
C GLU A 326 -9.03 6.93 -23.69
N MET A 327 -7.75 7.26 -23.56
CA MET A 327 -7.05 7.14 -22.29
C MET A 327 -7.74 7.97 -21.18
N PRO A 328 -8.05 7.36 -20.01
CA PRO A 328 -8.78 8.03 -18.95
C PRO A 328 -7.97 9.18 -18.37
N GLN A 329 -8.66 10.24 -17.95
CA GLN A 329 -8.04 11.33 -17.21
C GLN A 329 -7.86 10.88 -15.76
N LEU A 330 -6.62 10.67 -15.36
CA LEU A 330 -6.24 10.24 -14.02
C LEU A 330 -5.43 11.32 -13.32
N ASP A 331 -5.68 11.51 -12.03
CA ASP A 331 -4.77 12.27 -11.17
C ASP A 331 -3.63 11.36 -10.69
N ARG A 332 -3.92 10.07 -10.42
CA ARG A 332 -3.01 9.18 -9.69
C ARG A 332 -3.16 7.70 -10.06
N ILE A 333 -2.04 6.98 -10.01
CA ILE A 333 -1.94 5.54 -10.18
C ILE A 333 -1.08 4.97 -9.03
N LEU A 334 -1.65 4.07 -8.24
CA LEU A 334 -0.99 3.46 -7.08
C LEU A 334 -0.85 1.96 -7.28
N ILE A 335 0.36 1.44 -7.15
CA ILE A 335 0.72 0.08 -7.51
C ILE A 335 1.51 -0.56 -6.38
N SER A 336 1.14 -1.77 -5.97
CA SER A 336 1.97 -2.59 -5.10
C SER A 336 1.92 -4.04 -5.53
N TYR A 337 3.08 -4.68 -5.71
CA TYR A 337 3.17 -6.10 -6.06
C TYR A 337 4.39 -6.79 -5.43
N LEU A 338 4.21 -8.03 -4.98
CA LEU A 338 5.32 -8.88 -4.56
C LEU A 338 6.25 -9.16 -5.74
N VAL A 339 5.68 -9.63 -6.87
CA VAL A 339 6.40 -9.78 -8.15
C VAL A 339 5.83 -8.75 -9.13
N PHE A 340 6.72 -7.90 -9.66
CA PHE A 340 6.46 -7.14 -10.87
C PHE A 340 7.55 -7.52 -11.87
N ARG A 341 7.26 -8.50 -12.72
CA ARG A 341 8.23 -9.03 -13.67
C ARG A 341 8.21 -8.19 -14.94
N TYR A 342 9.36 -7.89 -15.53
CA TYR A 342 9.47 -7.20 -16.82
C TYR A 342 9.44 -8.22 -17.97
N ASP A 343 8.32 -8.93 -18.03
CA ASP A 343 7.93 -9.93 -19.03
C ASP A 343 6.83 -9.33 -19.96
N PHE A 344 6.03 -10.14 -20.65
CA PHE A 344 4.95 -9.61 -21.48
C PHE A 344 3.96 -8.77 -20.67
N TYR A 345 3.51 -9.28 -19.52
CA TYR A 345 2.56 -8.59 -18.65
C TYR A 345 3.14 -7.27 -18.14
N GLY A 346 4.33 -7.30 -17.54
CA GLY A 346 4.95 -6.08 -17.00
C GLY A 346 5.29 -5.06 -18.08
N ALA A 347 5.79 -5.49 -19.24
CA ALA A 347 6.08 -4.58 -20.34
C ALA A 347 4.81 -3.88 -20.85
N THR A 348 3.70 -4.62 -20.96
CA THR A 348 2.38 -4.07 -21.30
C THR A 348 1.97 -2.97 -20.32
N LEU A 349 2.01 -3.25 -19.01
CA LEU A 349 1.65 -2.24 -18.01
C LEU A 349 2.60 -1.05 -18.01
N ILE A 350 3.91 -1.27 -18.14
CA ILE A 350 4.88 -0.17 -18.15
C ILE A 350 4.66 0.76 -19.34
N ARG A 351 4.30 0.27 -20.53
CA ARG A 351 3.93 1.14 -21.67
C ARG A 351 2.75 2.06 -21.34
N LEU A 352 1.73 1.52 -20.68
CA LEU A 352 0.56 2.30 -20.24
C LEU A 352 0.93 3.33 -19.16
N LEU A 353 1.76 2.94 -18.19
CA LEU A 353 2.25 3.83 -17.13
C LEU A 353 3.15 4.93 -17.69
N GLU A 354 4.03 4.63 -18.64
CA GLU A 354 4.87 5.62 -19.32
C GLU A 354 4.02 6.68 -20.03
N HIS A 355 2.88 6.30 -20.62
CA HIS A 355 1.97 7.27 -21.25
C HIS A 355 1.37 8.23 -20.22
N HIS A 356 0.83 7.71 -19.11
CA HIS A 356 0.31 8.53 -18.01
C HIS A 356 1.40 9.38 -17.35
N ALA A 357 2.61 8.83 -17.22
CA ALA A 357 3.75 9.55 -16.68
C ALA A 357 4.09 10.79 -17.52
N LYS A 358 4.07 10.68 -18.87
CA LYS A 358 4.27 11.83 -19.78
C LYS A 358 3.21 12.92 -19.62
N LYS A 359 2.01 12.58 -19.18
CA LYS A 359 0.90 13.53 -18.94
C LYS A 359 0.93 14.15 -17.53
N GLY A 360 1.85 13.71 -16.67
CA GLY A 360 2.00 14.23 -15.31
C GLY A 360 1.15 13.50 -14.27
N VAL A 361 0.55 12.35 -14.58
CA VAL A 361 -0.18 11.57 -13.58
C VAL A 361 0.76 11.15 -12.46
N GLU A 362 0.35 11.27 -11.19
CA GLU A 362 1.19 10.79 -10.08
C GLU A 362 1.22 9.26 -10.10
N ILE A 363 2.41 8.66 -10.20
CA ILE A 363 2.55 7.20 -10.17
C ILE A 363 3.40 6.80 -8.98
N LYS A 364 2.83 5.98 -8.09
CA LYS A 364 3.51 5.43 -6.92
C LYS A 364 3.53 3.92 -7.01
N ILE A 365 4.73 3.35 -6.96
CA ILE A 365 4.95 1.92 -7.11
C ILE A 365 5.72 1.41 -5.90
N VAL A 366 5.21 0.38 -5.23
CA VAL A 366 5.94 -0.37 -4.20
C VAL A 366 6.13 -1.80 -4.69
N VAL A 367 7.36 -2.26 -4.83
CA VAL A 367 7.67 -3.64 -5.23
C VAL A 367 8.62 -4.28 -4.23
N SER A 368 8.52 -5.59 -4.05
CA SER A 368 9.46 -6.30 -3.17
C SER A 368 10.83 -6.45 -3.82
N SER A 369 11.89 -6.02 -3.14
CA SER A 369 13.26 -6.21 -3.61
C SER A 369 13.76 -7.65 -3.47
N VAL A 370 13.07 -8.50 -2.70
CA VAL A 370 13.57 -9.84 -2.31
C VAL A 370 13.58 -10.81 -3.49
N ILE A 371 12.69 -10.61 -4.46
CA ILE A 371 12.48 -11.53 -5.59
C ILE A 371 12.41 -10.81 -6.95
N SER A 372 12.75 -9.52 -6.97
CA SER A 372 12.87 -8.77 -8.23
C SER A 372 14.15 -9.18 -8.95
N LEU A 373 14.08 -9.36 -10.26
CA LEU A 373 15.24 -9.62 -11.11
C LEU A 373 15.90 -8.30 -11.54
N ASP A 374 17.15 -8.37 -12.01
CA ASP A 374 17.89 -7.20 -12.46
C ASP A 374 17.19 -6.45 -13.60
N LYS A 375 16.54 -7.19 -14.51
CA LYS A 375 15.72 -6.61 -15.60
C LYS A 375 14.53 -5.81 -15.06
N ASP A 376 13.83 -6.35 -14.06
CA ASP A 376 12.70 -5.69 -13.39
C ASP A 376 13.15 -4.38 -12.73
N VAL A 377 14.22 -4.47 -11.93
CA VAL A 377 14.78 -3.33 -11.19
C VAL A 377 15.26 -2.24 -12.15
N LYS A 378 16.01 -2.63 -13.20
CA LYS A 378 16.53 -1.71 -14.22
C LYS A 378 15.38 -0.95 -14.88
N LYS A 379 14.32 -1.64 -15.32
CA LYS A 379 13.21 -1.00 -16.02
C LYS A 379 12.38 -0.08 -15.11
N LEU A 380 12.03 -0.52 -13.91
CA LEU A 380 11.27 0.31 -12.97
C LEU A 380 12.09 1.52 -12.50
N LYS A 381 13.40 1.36 -12.28
CA LYS A 381 14.29 2.48 -11.99
C LYS A 381 14.37 3.46 -13.16
N GLN A 382 14.46 2.96 -14.39
CA GLN A 382 14.40 3.81 -15.59
C GLN A 382 13.10 4.63 -15.62
N LEU A 383 11.94 4.03 -15.33
CA LEU A 383 10.66 4.75 -15.26
C LEU A 383 10.69 5.86 -14.19
N ASN A 384 11.20 5.55 -13.00
CA ASN A 384 11.36 6.51 -11.90
C ASN A 384 12.29 7.69 -12.26
N ASP A 385 13.41 7.39 -12.92
CA ASP A 385 14.46 8.36 -13.23
C ASP A 385 14.06 9.26 -14.42
N LEU A 386 13.28 8.73 -15.37
CA LEU A 386 12.79 9.48 -16.53
C LEU A 386 11.65 10.44 -16.18
N TYR A 387 10.79 10.10 -15.22
CA TYR A 387 9.55 10.84 -14.95
C TYR A 387 9.48 11.29 -13.49
N PRO A 388 9.63 12.60 -13.20
CA PRO A 388 9.64 13.13 -11.83
C PRO A 388 8.38 12.83 -11.01
N ASN A 389 7.24 12.67 -11.67
CA ASN A 389 5.93 12.30 -11.13
C ASN A 389 5.78 10.79 -10.84
N VAL A 390 6.73 9.97 -11.26
CA VAL A 390 6.82 8.56 -10.88
C VAL A 390 7.73 8.42 -9.66
N LYS A 391 7.33 7.61 -8.68
CA LYS A 391 8.18 7.18 -7.56
C LYS A 391 8.06 5.69 -7.35
N VAL A 392 9.19 5.00 -7.42
CA VAL A 392 9.29 3.55 -7.18
C VAL A 392 10.02 3.30 -5.88
N HIS A 393 9.40 2.55 -4.98
CA HIS A 393 9.96 2.07 -3.72
C HIS A 393 10.20 0.56 -3.82
N PHE A 394 11.47 0.16 -3.79
CA PHE A 394 11.85 -1.24 -3.64
C PHE A 394 11.87 -1.59 -2.15
N TYR A 395 10.82 -2.25 -1.69
CA TYR A 395 10.69 -2.67 -0.30
C TYR A 395 11.74 -3.74 0.01
N LYS A 396 12.59 -3.43 0.99
CA LYS A 396 13.53 -4.36 1.61
C LYS A 396 13.42 -4.22 3.11
N PHE A 397 13.26 -5.33 3.82
CA PHE A 397 13.42 -5.32 5.27
C PHE A 397 14.91 -5.23 5.60
N ASP A 398 15.32 -4.16 6.28
CA ASP A 398 16.64 -3.94 6.85
C ASP A 398 16.58 -3.98 8.38
N GLY A 399 16.71 -5.20 8.93
CA GLY A 399 16.90 -5.38 10.37
C GLY A 399 18.14 -4.61 10.86
N ARG A 400 18.16 -4.20 12.13
CA ARG A 400 19.34 -3.63 12.80
C ARG A 400 19.93 -4.57 13.86
N ALA A 401 19.60 -5.86 13.77
CA ALA A 401 20.19 -6.86 14.65
C ALA A 401 21.59 -7.23 14.13
N ILE A 402 22.27 -8.20 14.74
CA ILE A 402 23.50 -8.80 14.21
C ILE A 402 23.31 -10.32 14.36
N GLY A 403 23.58 -11.11 13.32
CA GLY A 403 23.57 -12.59 13.38
C GLY A 403 22.62 -13.28 12.38
N ILE A 404 22.61 -14.62 12.40
CA ILE A 404 21.89 -15.49 11.44
C ILE A 404 20.38 -15.20 11.40
N ASN A 405 19.75 -14.88 12.54
CA ASN A 405 18.32 -14.56 12.64
C ASN A 405 17.92 -13.29 11.86
N GLU A 406 18.86 -12.37 11.68
CA GLU A 406 18.66 -11.17 10.89
C GLU A 406 18.75 -11.47 9.39
N MET A 407 19.70 -12.31 8.97
CA MET A 407 19.86 -12.72 7.57
C MET A 407 18.61 -13.46 7.09
N ILE A 408 18.04 -14.32 7.94
CA ILE A 408 16.77 -15.00 7.70
C ILE A 408 15.62 -13.98 7.71
N SER A 409 15.55 -13.07 8.68
CA SER A 409 14.50 -12.02 8.69
C SER A 409 14.52 -11.10 7.45
N LYS A 410 15.71 -10.84 6.88
CA LYS A 410 15.90 -10.04 5.65
C LYS A 410 15.38 -10.76 4.39
N LEU A 411 15.32 -12.10 4.42
CA LEU A 411 14.75 -12.93 3.36
C LEU A 411 13.25 -13.21 3.56
N HIS A 412 12.80 -13.29 4.82
CA HIS A 412 11.45 -13.79 5.17
C HIS A 412 10.38 -12.70 5.41
N ARG A 413 10.77 -11.42 5.54
CA ARG A 413 9.83 -10.29 5.70
C ARG A 413 9.80 -9.45 4.44
N THR A 414 8.72 -9.55 3.68
CA THR A 414 8.57 -8.78 2.44
C THR A 414 7.22 -8.06 2.35
N MET A 415 7.06 -7.24 1.30
CA MET A 415 5.78 -6.65 0.93
C MET A 415 5.04 -7.62 0.02
N HIS A 416 3.92 -8.16 0.51
CA HIS A 416 3.16 -9.21 -0.14
C HIS A 416 1.81 -8.72 -0.72
N ILE A 417 1.56 -7.42 -0.75
CA ILE A 417 0.33 -6.84 -1.28
C ILE A 417 0.32 -6.90 -2.83
N LYS A 418 -0.86 -7.14 -3.43
CA LYS A 418 -1.11 -6.98 -4.87
C LYS A 418 -2.31 -6.08 -5.10
N LEU A 419 -2.04 -4.91 -5.68
CA LEU A 419 -3.03 -3.85 -5.87
C LEU A 419 -2.59 -2.92 -7.01
N LEU A 420 -3.52 -2.61 -7.91
CA LEU A 420 -3.41 -1.50 -8.88
C LEU A 420 -4.66 -0.64 -8.74
N LEU A 421 -4.48 0.63 -8.41
CA LEU A 421 -5.55 1.59 -8.21
C LEU A 421 -5.36 2.80 -9.13
N THR A 422 -6.40 3.18 -9.85
CA THR A 422 -6.50 4.40 -10.64
C THR A 422 -7.46 5.36 -9.94
N GLN A 423 -7.07 6.63 -9.85
CA GLN A 423 -7.89 7.67 -9.25
C GLN A 423 -7.86 8.96 -10.07
N SER A 424 -9.03 9.56 -10.19
CA SER A 424 -9.32 10.88 -10.74
C SER A 424 -10.35 11.55 -9.84
N ASP A 425 -10.04 12.76 -9.39
CA ASP A 425 -10.96 13.60 -8.62
C ASP A 425 -11.93 14.32 -9.55
N SER A 426 -11.52 14.62 -10.79
CA SER A 426 -12.34 15.30 -11.80
C SER A 426 -13.21 14.35 -12.63
N HIS A 427 -12.83 13.08 -12.73
CA HIS A 427 -13.52 12.05 -13.52
C HIS A 427 -13.73 10.78 -12.68
N PRO A 428 -14.65 10.80 -11.69
CA PRO A 428 -14.84 9.68 -10.76
C PRO A 428 -15.16 8.34 -11.42
N GLU A 429 -15.72 8.35 -12.64
CA GLU A 429 -15.97 7.15 -13.45
C GLU A 429 -14.69 6.38 -13.84
N ASN A 430 -13.53 7.04 -13.82
CA ASN A 430 -12.23 6.44 -14.10
C ASN A 430 -11.59 5.78 -12.85
N ASN A 431 -12.28 5.85 -11.70
CA ASN A 431 -11.79 5.30 -10.44
C ASN A 431 -12.01 3.78 -10.40
N SER A 432 -10.91 3.04 -10.31
CA SER A 432 -10.94 1.58 -10.21
C SER A 432 -9.80 1.08 -9.34
N VAL A 433 -10.03 -0.06 -8.69
CA VAL A 433 -8.97 -0.85 -8.08
C VAL A 433 -9.12 -2.30 -8.48
N VAL A 434 -8.01 -2.90 -8.88
CA VAL A 434 -7.87 -4.36 -8.98
C VAL A 434 -6.96 -4.82 -7.86
N LEU A 435 -7.44 -5.74 -7.02
CA LEU A 435 -6.68 -6.29 -5.89
C LEU A 435 -6.99 -7.78 -5.69
N GLY A 436 -6.03 -8.54 -5.17
CA GLY A 436 -6.18 -9.98 -4.97
C GLY A 436 -4.86 -10.71 -4.74
N GLY A 437 -4.76 -11.94 -5.24
CA GLY A 437 -3.58 -12.79 -5.07
C GLY A 437 -2.56 -12.74 -6.22
N ARG A 438 -2.97 -12.33 -7.43
CA ARG A 438 -2.11 -12.38 -8.63
C ARG A 438 -1.04 -11.33 -8.64
N ASN A 439 0.16 -11.73 -9.04
CA ASN A 439 1.25 -10.81 -9.35
C ASN A 439 1.23 -10.38 -10.82
N ILE A 440 2.07 -9.40 -11.17
CA ILE A 440 2.35 -9.06 -12.57
C ILE A 440 3.42 -10.04 -13.06
N HIS A 441 2.96 -11.11 -13.69
CA HIS A 441 3.81 -12.21 -14.18
C HIS A 441 3.09 -13.06 -15.25
N ASP A 442 3.80 -13.45 -16.31
CA ASP A 442 3.27 -14.16 -17.49
C ASP A 442 2.69 -15.54 -17.17
N GLY A 443 3.20 -16.22 -16.15
CA GLY A 443 2.66 -17.50 -15.69
C GLY A 443 1.23 -17.45 -15.14
N PHE A 444 0.64 -16.26 -14.92
CA PHE A 444 -0.80 -16.16 -14.70
C PHE A 444 -1.58 -16.12 -16.02
N ILE A 445 -0.99 -15.59 -17.09
CA ILE A 445 -1.67 -15.28 -18.36
C ILE A 445 -1.57 -16.44 -19.35
N PHE A 446 -0.38 -17.00 -19.53
CA PHE A 446 -0.14 -17.98 -20.58
C PHE A 446 -0.26 -19.41 -20.09
N LYS A 447 -0.87 -20.26 -20.93
CA LYS A 447 -1.03 -21.69 -20.65
C LYS A 447 0.27 -22.47 -20.78
N SER A 448 1.20 -21.95 -21.58
CA SER A 448 2.53 -22.50 -21.83
C SER A 448 3.55 -21.36 -21.79
N LYS A 449 4.83 -21.74 -21.70
CA LYS A 449 5.95 -20.80 -21.70
C LYS A 449 5.91 -19.89 -22.93
N PRO A 450 5.81 -18.55 -22.78
CA PRO A 450 5.82 -17.65 -23.92
C PRO A 450 7.22 -17.56 -24.56
N ASP A 451 7.27 -17.30 -25.87
CA ASP A 451 8.53 -17.01 -26.57
C ASP A 451 8.77 -15.51 -26.67
N LEU A 452 9.60 -15.00 -25.77
CA LEU A 452 9.98 -13.58 -25.72
C LEU A 452 11.38 -13.33 -26.32
N SER A 453 11.91 -14.26 -27.11
CA SER A 453 13.27 -14.18 -27.68
C SER A 453 13.47 -12.97 -28.61
N LYS A 454 12.40 -12.49 -29.25
CA LYS A 454 12.37 -11.23 -30.03
C LYS A 454 12.71 -10.00 -29.18
N TYR A 455 12.53 -10.08 -27.86
CA TYR A 455 12.70 -8.99 -26.91
C TYR A 455 13.68 -9.38 -25.79
N PRO A 456 15.00 -9.43 -26.06
CA PRO A 456 16.00 -9.95 -25.11
C PRO A 456 16.10 -9.18 -23.80
N ASP A 457 15.65 -7.92 -23.78
CA ASP A 457 15.58 -7.10 -22.56
C ASP A 457 14.45 -7.52 -21.61
N LEU A 458 13.45 -8.27 -22.09
CA LEU A 458 12.41 -8.86 -21.24
C LEU A 458 12.95 -10.08 -20.49
N VAL A 459 12.34 -10.38 -19.35
CA VAL A 459 12.60 -11.62 -18.60
C VAL A 459 12.28 -12.82 -19.49
N GLN A 460 13.23 -13.74 -19.55
CA GLN A 460 13.17 -14.95 -20.37
C GLN A 460 12.96 -16.17 -19.49
N TYR A 461 12.12 -17.10 -19.96
CA TYR A 461 11.76 -18.29 -19.22
C TYR A 461 12.48 -19.56 -19.71
N GLY A 462 12.86 -20.44 -18.77
CA GLY A 462 13.38 -21.79 -19.03
C GLY A 462 14.78 -22.05 -18.48
N ASP A 463 15.29 -23.25 -18.74
CA ASP A 463 16.59 -23.69 -18.21
C ASP A 463 17.74 -22.81 -18.73
N GLY A 464 18.56 -22.32 -17.79
CA GLY A 464 19.65 -21.38 -18.09
C GLY A 464 19.19 -19.98 -18.53
N LYS A 465 17.90 -19.64 -18.34
CA LYS A 465 17.35 -18.29 -18.55
C LYS A 465 17.18 -17.55 -17.22
N ASP A 466 16.45 -16.44 -17.24
CA ASP A 466 16.29 -15.55 -16.08
C ASP A 466 15.42 -16.21 -14.98
N GLU A 467 14.39 -16.97 -15.35
CA GLU A 467 13.47 -17.64 -14.42
C GLU A 467 12.87 -18.93 -15.01
N GLY A 468 12.46 -19.88 -14.16
CA GLY A 468 11.64 -21.02 -14.60
C GLY A 468 10.21 -20.59 -14.94
N PHE A 469 9.52 -21.35 -15.80
CA PHE A 469 8.10 -21.10 -16.09
C PHE A 469 7.22 -22.05 -15.28
N ALA A 470 6.29 -21.48 -14.52
CA ALA A 470 5.18 -22.21 -13.94
C ALA A 470 3.88 -21.46 -14.23
N ARG A 471 2.77 -22.19 -14.24
CA ARG A 471 1.44 -21.60 -14.40
C ARG A 471 0.75 -21.52 -13.04
N TRP A 472 0.08 -20.41 -12.76
CA TRP A 472 -0.63 -20.21 -11.49
C TRP A 472 -2.09 -19.87 -11.73
N THR A 473 -2.95 -20.44 -10.89
CA THR A 473 -4.38 -20.10 -10.80
C THR A 473 -4.65 -19.43 -9.47
N ASP A 474 -5.29 -18.28 -9.52
CA ASP A 474 -5.50 -17.38 -8.38
C ASP A 474 -6.73 -16.51 -8.66
N PHE A 475 -7.05 -15.59 -7.75
CA PHE A 475 -8.27 -14.80 -7.75
C PHE A 475 -8.00 -13.32 -7.48
N GLU A 476 -8.74 -12.45 -8.17
CA GLU A 476 -8.74 -11.00 -7.96
C GLU A 476 -10.18 -10.45 -8.02
N VAL A 477 -10.35 -9.21 -7.59
CA VAL A 477 -11.59 -8.44 -7.75
C VAL A 477 -11.30 -7.07 -8.33
N GLU A 478 -12.28 -6.54 -9.05
CA GLU A 478 -12.35 -5.14 -9.45
C GLU A 478 -13.45 -4.43 -8.65
N ILE A 479 -13.14 -3.23 -8.13
CA ILE A 479 -14.11 -2.34 -7.50
C ILE A 479 -14.02 -0.97 -8.18
N LYS A 480 -15.17 -0.45 -8.62
CA LYS A 480 -15.33 0.89 -9.20
C LYS A 480 -16.27 1.72 -8.33
N ASP A 481 -15.73 2.24 -7.24
CA ASP A 481 -16.47 3.07 -6.29
C ASP A 481 -15.60 4.26 -5.86
N PRO A 482 -15.90 5.50 -6.29
CA PRO A 482 -15.04 6.65 -6.01
C PRO A 482 -14.74 6.88 -4.53
N ALA A 483 -15.73 6.64 -3.65
CA ALA A 483 -15.57 6.85 -2.22
C ALA A 483 -14.63 5.81 -1.61
N PHE A 484 -14.79 4.54 -1.97
CA PHE A 484 -13.91 3.46 -1.56
C PHE A 484 -12.50 3.61 -2.16
N ILE A 485 -12.38 4.02 -3.43
CA ILE A 485 -11.09 4.28 -4.08
C ILE A 485 -10.34 5.40 -3.34
N ASN A 486 -11.02 6.48 -2.97
CA ASN A 486 -10.41 7.55 -2.17
C ASN A 486 -9.97 7.07 -0.77
N THR A 487 -10.73 6.17 -0.14
CA THR A 487 -10.29 5.50 1.10
C THR A 487 -9.04 4.66 0.88
N LEU A 488 -9.06 3.77 -0.10
CA LEU A 488 -7.98 2.83 -0.35
C LEU A 488 -6.71 3.54 -0.79
N ALA A 489 -6.85 4.61 -1.55
CA ALA A 489 -5.82 5.59 -1.85
C ALA A 489 -5.14 6.13 -0.60
N GLY A 490 -5.90 6.67 0.35
CA GLY A 490 -5.34 7.18 1.61
C GLY A 490 -4.67 6.08 2.43
N HIS A 491 -5.28 4.89 2.47
CA HIS A 491 -4.73 3.73 3.16
C HIS A 491 -3.42 3.28 2.52
N TYR A 492 -3.30 3.29 1.19
CA TYR A 492 -2.07 2.96 0.47
C TYR A 492 -0.89 3.86 0.86
N TYR A 493 -1.11 5.14 1.17
CA TYR A 493 0.00 5.98 1.66
C TYR A 493 0.53 5.56 3.03
N THR A 494 -0.18 4.73 3.82
CA THR A 494 0.44 4.13 5.01
C THR A 494 1.52 3.12 4.64
N LEU A 495 1.37 2.44 3.50
CA LEU A 495 2.38 1.59 2.88
C LEU A 495 3.46 2.40 2.18
N PHE A 496 3.08 3.39 1.37
CA PHE A 496 4.06 4.11 0.56
C PHE A 496 5.00 5.00 1.38
N ASP A 497 4.43 5.74 2.35
CA ASP A 497 5.15 6.70 3.19
C ASP A 497 5.64 6.09 4.52
N TYR A 498 5.64 4.77 4.66
CA TYR A 498 6.12 4.12 5.88
C TYR A 498 7.58 4.53 6.16
N ASP A 499 7.93 4.75 7.42
CA ASP A 499 9.31 5.07 7.76
C ASP A 499 10.18 3.82 7.62
N HIS A 500 10.96 3.74 6.54
CA HIS A 500 11.83 2.61 6.25
C HIS A 500 12.90 2.38 7.34
N LYS A 501 13.24 3.38 8.15
CA LYS A 501 14.23 3.24 9.23
C LYS A 501 13.64 2.65 10.49
N SER A 502 12.41 3.02 10.85
CA SER A 502 11.74 2.58 12.08
C SER A 502 10.68 1.50 11.85
N TYR A 503 10.35 1.25 10.58
CA TYR A 503 9.21 0.46 10.09
C TYR A 503 7.86 0.94 10.64
N LEU A 504 7.76 2.22 10.99
CA LEU A 504 6.51 2.78 11.49
C LEU A 504 5.61 3.14 10.32
N ALA A 505 4.45 2.48 10.27
CA ALA A 505 3.33 2.90 9.45
C ALA A 505 2.47 3.89 10.24
N ARG A 506 1.93 4.89 9.55
CA ARG A 506 0.92 5.76 10.17
C ARG A 506 -0.36 4.97 10.43
N SER A 507 -1.04 5.27 11.53
CA SER A 507 -2.42 4.82 11.71
C SER A 507 -3.32 5.56 10.72
N TYR A 508 -4.17 4.85 9.98
CA TYR A 508 -5.07 5.45 8.99
C TYR A 508 -6.43 5.83 9.57
N ASN A 509 -6.84 5.19 10.68
CA ASN A 509 -8.15 5.38 11.28
C ASN A 509 -8.08 5.78 12.76
N LEU A 510 -9.19 6.29 13.26
CA LEU A 510 -9.50 6.50 14.67
C LEU A 510 -10.83 5.79 14.93
N ASN A 511 -10.78 4.67 15.65
CA ASN A 511 -11.98 3.90 15.96
C ASN A 511 -12.62 4.39 17.25
N LEU A 512 -13.85 4.87 17.12
CA LEU A 512 -14.72 5.29 18.22
C LEU A 512 -15.84 4.28 18.36
N GLU A 513 -16.27 4.08 19.60
CA GLU A 513 -17.43 3.27 19.89
C GLU A 513 -18.64 4.19 19.89
N ASN A 514 -19.62 3.87 19.06
CA ASN A 514 -20.88 4.57 19.03
C ASN A 514 -21.83 3.95 20.05
N LYS A 515 -22.61 4.77 20.76
CA LYS A 515 -23.68 4.32 21.67
C LYS A 515 -24.91 3.83 20.89
N HIS A 516 -25.03 4.23 19.63
CA HIS A 516 -26.07 3.73 18.74
C HIS A 516 -25.88 2.24 18.48
N GLU A 517 -26.96 1.49 18.68
CA GLU A 517 -27.03 0.07 18.35
C GLU A 517 -27.66 -0.08 16.97
N ILE A 518 -27.07 -0.95 16.14
CA ILE A 518 -27.66 -1.40 14.88
C ILE A 518 -28.06 -2.86 15.01
N ASP A 519 -29.16 -3.22 14.38
CA ASP A 519 -29.66 -4.58 14.37
C ASP A 519 -29.28 -5.29 13.06
N ALA A 520 -30.00 -6.38 12.78
CA ALA A 520 -29.75 -7.21 11.61
C ALA A 520 -30.04 -6.47 10.29
N GLU A 521 -30.94 -5.47 10.31
CA GLU A 521 -31.46 -4.75 9.15
C GLU A 521 -30.33 -4.02 8.40
N TYR A 522 -29.37 -3.42 9.12
CA TYR A 522 -28.21 -2.73 8.52
C TYR A 522 -27.47 -3.59 7.48
N PHE A 523 -27.37 -4.90 7.71
CA PHE A 523 -26.71 -5.83 6.79
C PHE A 523 -27.62 -6.37 5.70
N GLU A 524 -28.94 -6.32 5.92
CA GLU A 524 -29.97 -6.93 5.06
C GLU A 524 -30.56 -5.92 4.09
N THR A 525 -30.52 -4.63 4.42
CA THR A 525 -31.01 -3.51 3.59
C THR A 525 -29.88 -2.75 2.88
N ALA A 526 -28.64 -3.25 2.94
CA ALA A 526 -27.54 -2.68 2.16
C ALA A 526 -27.85 -2.83 0.66
N ASN A 527 -27.66 -1.76 -0.11
CA ASN A 527 -27.89 -1.75 -1.57
C ASN A 527 -26.72 -2.36 -2.34
N GLY A 528 -25.62 -2.66 -1.66
CA GLY A 528 -24.45 -3.31 -2.22
C GLY A 528 -23.55 -3.92 -1.14
N PRO A 529 -22.41 -4.50 -1.56
CA PRO A 529 -21.47 -5.13 -0.63
C PRO A 529 -20.97 -4.16 0.42
N ILE A 530 -20.89 -4.60 1.68
CA ILE A 530 -20.21 -3.84 2.73
C ILE A 530 -18.79 -4.38 2.87
N VAL A 531 -17.80 -3.51 2.65
CA VAL A 531 -16.39 -3.90 2.60
C VAL A 531 -15.54 -3.21 3.66
N ARG A 532 -14.45 -3.86 4.05
CA ARG A 532 -13.34 -3.29 4.81
C ARG A 532 -12.01 -3.73 4.20
N HIS A 533 -11.06 -2.82 4.11
CA HIS A 533 -9.68 -3.16 3.70
C HIS A 533 -8.75 -3.17 4.90
N PHE A 534 -8.03 -4.28 5.11
CA PHE A 534 -7.00 -4.48 6.11
C PHE A 534 -5.63 -4.28 5.46
N MET A 535 -4.73 -3.53 6.11
CA MET A 535 -3.31 -3.45 5.73
C MET A 535 -2.44 -3.76 6.94
N SER A 536 -1.90 -4.97 7.00
CA SER A 536 -1.17 -5.47 8.16
C SER A 536 0.34 -5.32 7.98
N PHE A 537 0.98 -4.85 9.05
CA PHE A 537 2.42 -4.90 9.26
C PHE A 537 2.64 -5.77 10.49
N PRO A 538 2.63 -7.12 10.38
CA PRO A 538 2.41 -7.99 11.53
C PRO A 538 3.42 -7.81 12.66
N TYR A 539 4.67 -7.52 12.29
CA TYR A 539 5.77 -7.27 13.21
C TYR A 539 5.74 -5.88 13.88
N LYS A 540 4.72 -5.06 13.60
CA LYS A 540 4.53 -3.68 14.10
C LYS A 540 3.13 -3.35 14.58
N ASP A 541 2.10 -4.01 14.05
CA ASP A 541 0.71 -3.79 14.45
C ASP A 541 0.25 -4.71 15.60
N GLY A 542 1.18 -5.45 16.21
CA GLY A 542 0.90 -6.39 17.29
C GLY A 542 0.12 -7.62 16.79
N HIS A 543 0.42 -8.09 15.58
CA HIS A 543 -0.24 -9.20 14.91
C HIS A 543 -1.75 -8.97 14.77
N ALA A 544 -2.12 -7.78 14.30
CA ALA A 544 -3.52 -7.36 14.16
C ALA A 544 -4.32 -8.32 13.27
N LEU A 545 -3.73 -8.73 12.14
CA LEU A 545 -4.34 -9.67 11.21
C LEU A 545 -4.55 -11.07 11.81
N GLU A 546 -3.56 -11.62 12.54
CA GLU A 546 -3.71 -12.91 13.24
C GLU A 546 -4.88 -12.86 14.22
N LYS A 547 -4.94 -11.80 15.04
CA LYS A 547 -6.01 -11.60 16.03
C LYS A 547 -7.38 -11.45 15.36
N TYR A 548 -7.45 -10.80 14.20
CA TYR A 548 -8.68 -10.68 13.44
C TYR A 548 -9.15 -12.06 12.97
N TYR A 549 -8.29 -12.82 12.29
CA TYR A 549 -8.65 -14.16 11.80
C TYR A 549 -9.00 -15.14 12.94
N VAL A 550 -8.32 -15.07 14.09
CA VAL A 550 -8.69 -15.86 15.28
C VAL A 550 -10.12 -15.54 15.71
N LYS A 551 -10.46 -14.25 15.85
CA LYS A 551 -11.82 -13.83 16.23
C LYS A 551 -12.86 -14.18 15.16
N LEU A 552 -12.49 -14.13 13.88
CA LEU A 552 -13.33 -14.55 12.76
C LEU A 552 -13.67 -16.03 12.85
N ILE A 553 -12.67 -16.90 13.06
CA ILE A 553 -12.87 -18.35 13.28
C ILE A 553 -13.68 -18.61 14.55
N ASP A 554 -13.42 -17.89 15.63
CA ASP A 554 -14.18 -18.03 16.89
C ASP A 554 -15.64 -17.56 16.76
N SER A 555 -15.95 -16.74 15.75
CA SER A 555 -17.31 -16.26 15.46
C SER A 555 -18.09 -17.18 14.54
N ALA A 556 -17.44 -18.14 13.86
CA ALA A 556 -18.08 -19.09 12.97
C ALA A 556 -19.04 -20.03 13.72
N THR A 557 -20.19 -20.31 13.10
CA THR A 557 -21.30 -21.08 13.67
C THR A 557 -21.72 -22.28 12.83
N LYS A 558 -21.45 -22.29 11.52
CA LYS A 558 -21.91 -23.33 10.59
C LYS A 558 -20.75 -23.95 9.81
N GLU A 559 -20.01 -23.15 9.06
CA GLU A 559 -18.97 -23.65 8.16
C GLU A 559 -17.84 -22.64 7.90
N ILE A 560 -16.66 -23.16 7.58
CA ILE A 560 -15.51 -22.39 7.09
C ILE A 560 -15.00 -23.09 5.83
N SER A 561 -14.95 -22.37 4.71
CA SER A 561 -14.34 -22.83 3.45
C SER A 561 -13.05 -22.07 3.19
N ILE A 562 -11.95 -22.81 2.99
CA ILE A 562 -10.60 -22.25 2.88
C ILE A 562 -9.98 -22.74 1.58
N SER A 563 -9.45 -21.83 0.78
CA SER A 563 -8.58 -22.12 -0.36
C SER A 563 -7.27 -21.37 -0.17
N THR A 564 -6.15 -22.09 -0.04
CA THR A 564 -4.83 -21.51 0.24
C THR A 564 -3.72 -22.39 -0.33
N PRO A 565 -2.67 -21.85 -0.99
CA PRO A 565 -1.50 -22.65 -1.38
C PRO A 565 -0.73 -23.18 -0.17
N TYR A 566 -0.72 -22.41 0.91
CA TYR A 566 0.06 -22.71 2.11
C TYR A 566 -0.84 -22.81 3.34
N PHE A 567 -0.84 -23.98 3.97
CA PHE A 567 -1.57 -24.25 5.19
C PHE A 567 -0.56 -24.55 6.30
N ASN A 568 -0.16 -23.51 7.03
CA ASN A 568 0.83 -23.60 8.11
C ASN A 568 0.48 -22.67 9.25
N LEU A 569 -0.45 -23.09 10.11
CA LEU A 569 -1.05 -22.19 11.09
C LEU A 569 -0.07 -21.71 12.17
N THR A 570 -0.32 -20.51 12.68
CA THR A 570 0.21 -20.10 13.98
C THR A 570 -0.47 -20.88 15.09
N ASP A 571 0.11 -20.90 16.29
CA ASP A 571 -0.51 -21.59 17.43
C ASP A 571 -1.88 -21.04 17.78
N LYS A 572 -2.11 -19.72 17.64
CA LYS A 572 -3.41 -19.11 17.96
C LYS A 572 -4.48 -19.50 16.95
N LEU A 573 -4.14 -19.47 15.66
CA LEU A 573 -5.05 -19.91 14.59
C LEU A 573 -5.34 -21.40 14.70
N SER A 574 -4.33 -22.20 15.01
CA SER A 574 -4.50 -23.63 15.22
C SER A 574 -5.44 -23.93 16.39
N LYS A 575 -5.32 -23.21 17.52
CA LYS A 575 -6.26 -23.31 18.63
C LYS A 575 -7.67 -22.81 18.27
N ALA A 576 -7.79 -21.76 17.46
CA ALA A 576 -9.08 -21.27 16.99
C ALA A 576 -9.80 -22.31 16.11
N MET A 577 -9.07 -22.96 15.20
CA MET A 577 -9.58 -24.07 14.39
C MET A 577 -10.06 -25.23 15.26
N SER A 578 -9.28 -25.64 16.27
CA SER A 578 -9.71 -26.66 17.24
C SER A 578 -11.01 -26.26 17.95
N ARG A 579 -11.11 -25.01 18.43
CA ARG A 579 -12.36 -24.52 19.04
C ARG A 579 -13.53 -24.51 18.07
N ALA A 580 -13.32 -24.24 16.79
CA ALA A 580 -14.38 -24.27 15.78
C ALA A 580 -14.87 -25.71 15.55
N ILE A 581 -13.95 -26.65 15.43
CA ILE A 581 -14.24 -28.09 15.33
C ILE A 581 -15.02 -28.57 16.55
N GLU A 582 -14.60 -28.21 17.77
CA GLU A 582 -15.29 -28.55 19.01
C GLU A 582 -16.72 -28.01 19.07
N ARG A 583 -17.00 -26.88 18.42
CA ARG A 583 -18.35 -26.31 18.27
C ARG A 583 -19.19 -26.96 17.17
N GLY A 584 -18.65 -27.93 16.43
CA GLY A 584 -19.33 -28.58 15.31
C GLY A 584 -19.34 -27.79 14.00
N VAL A 585 -18.47 -26.76 13.87
CA VAL A 585 -18.32 -26.00 12.62
C VAL A 585 -17.68 -26.91 11.57
N LYS A 586 -18.32 -27.04 10.40
CA LYS A 586 -17.77 -27.79 9.26
C LYS A 586 -16.63 -27.02 8.64
N ILE A 587 -15.52 -27.68 8.32
CA ILE A 587 -14.36 -27.01 7.73
C ILE A 587 -13.94 -27.77 6.49
N ASP A 588 -13.92 -27.06 5.36
CA ASP A 588 -13.44 -27.53 4.07
C ASP A 588 -12.15 -26.78 3.73
N LEU A 589 -11.06 -27.52 3.54
CA LEU A 589 -9.75 -26.98 3.17
C LEU A 589 -9.33 -27.51 1.80
N ILE A 590 -9.14 -26.61 0.84
CA ILE A 590 -8.48 -26.88 -0.43
C ILE A 590 -7.07 -26.30 -0.34
N THR A 591 -6.05 -27.15 -0.48
CA THR A 591 -4.63 -26.75 -0.37
C THR A 591 -3.75 -27.58 -1.29
N ARG A 592 -2.47 -27.23 -1.41
CA ARG A 592 -1.44 -28.10 -1.99
C ARG A 592 -0.66 -28.84 -0.91
N LEU A 593 -0.28 -30.10 -1.15
CA LEU A 593 0.67 -30.84 -0.31
C LEU A 593 1.99 -31.06 -1.03
N ASP A 594 1.94 -31.35 -2.33
CA ASP A 594 3.09 -31.22 -3.22
C ASP A 594 3.17 -29.80 -3.77
N LEU A 595 4.28 -29.12 -3.50
CA LEU A 595 4.55 -27.75 -3.95
C LEU A 595 5.55 -27.71 -5.11
N GLU A 596 5.74 -28.81 -5.85
CA GLU A 596 6.51 -28.84 -7.09
C GLU A 596 6.14 -27.65 -8.00
N GLY A 597 7.16 -27.01 -8.58
CA GLY A 597 7.02 -25.78 -9.38
C GLY A 597 6.98 -24.47 -8.57
N ASP A 598 7.07 -24.54 -7.24
CA ASP A 598 7.18 -23.37 -6.35
C ASP A 598 8.63 -23.13 -5.89
N THR A 599 8.93 -21.89 -5.50
CA THR A 599 10.21 -21.54 -4.87
C THR A 599 10.36 -22.26 -3.52
N ALA A 600 11.37 -23.12 -3.39
CA ALA A 600 11.62 -23.95 -2.20
C ALA A 600 10.51 -24.98 -1.87
N ASP A 601 9.83 -25.48 -2.90
CA ASP A 601 8.90 -26.61 -2.96
C ASP A 601 9.08 -27.67 -1.85
N ILE A 602 10.30 -28.18 -1.68
CA ILE A 602 10.62 -29.35 -0.87
C ILE A 602 10.43 -29.10 0.64
N ILE A 603 10.75 -27.89 1.13
CA ILE A 603 10.64 -27.56 2.57
C ILE A 603 9.20 -27.16 2.88
N LEU A 604 8.58 -26.34 2.02
CA LEU A 604 7.22 -25.86 2.21
C LEU A 604 6.20 -27.01 2.18
N SER A 605 6.44 -28.04 1.35
CA SER A 605 5.58 -29.22 1.26
C SER A 605 5.48 -29.97 2.59
N ASP A 606 6.61 -30.19 3.27
CA ASP A 606 6.63 -30.89 4.57
C ASP A 606 5.96 -30.06 5.68
N VAL A 607 6.04 -28.73 5.61
CA VAL A 607 5.35 -27.83 6.55
C VAL A 607 3.83 -27.91 6.38
N ASN A 608 3.33 -27.84 5.14
CA ASN A 608 1.91 -27.99 4.84
C ASN A 608 1.39 -29.36 5.32
N LYS A 609 2.08 -30.44 4.95
CA LYS A 609 1.72 -31.82 5.33
C LYS A 609 1.61 -32.01 6.84
N LYS A 610 2.48 -31.39 7.64
CA LYS A 610 2.39 -31.44 9.12
C LYS A 610 1.12 -30.78 9.65
N SER A 611 0.76 -29.61 9.15
CA SER A 611 -0.44 -28.90 9.59
C SER A 611 -1.69 -29.66 9.16
N VAL A 612 -1.70 -30.21 7.94
CA VAL A 612 -2.78 -31.09 7.47
C VAL A 612 -2.90 -32.34 8.35
N ASN A 613 -1.78 -32.99 8.70
CA ASN A 613 -1.77 -34.16 9.60
C ASN A 613 -2.37 -33.89 10.98
N ARG A 614 -2.43 -32.63 11.44
CA ARG A 614 -3.08 -32.25 12.70
C ARG A 614 -4.61 -32.22 12.59
N PHE A 615 -5.16 -31.94 11.41
CA PHE A 615 -6.58 -31.63 11.24
C PHE A 615 -7.35 -32.59 10.33
N TYR A 616 -6.68 -33.37 9.45
CA TYR A 616 -7.34 -34.17 8.41
C TYR A 616 -8.40 -35.16 8.90
N LYS A 617 -8.35 -35.58 10.17
CA LYS A 617 -9.38 -36.46 10.78
C LYS A 617 -10.67 -35.72 11.18
N ASN A 618 -10.58 -34.41 11.37
CA ASN A 618 -11.66 -33.59 11.96
C ASN A 618 -12.22 -32.56 10.97
N ILE A 619 -11.56 -32.35 9.83
CA ILE A 619 -11.97 -31.43 8.77
C ILE A 619 -11.90 -32.15 7.42
N GLN A 620 -12.62 -31.65 6.41
CA GLN A 620 -12.46 -32.15 5.05
C GLN A 620 -11.25 -31.46 4.41
N VAL A 621 -10.29 -32.26 3.94
CA VAL A 621 -9.10 -31.75 3.26
C VAL A 621 -9.09 -32.26 1.83
N PHE A 622 -8.86 -31.36 0.88
CA PHE A 622 -8.74 -31.61 -0.54
C PHE A 622 -7.38 -31.10 -1.00
N GLU A 623 -6.57 -31.99 -1.57
CA GLU A 623 -5.34 -31.60 -2.25
C GLU A 623 -5.65 -31.24 -3.69
N TYR A 624 -5.34 -30.01 -4.08
CA TYR A 624 -5.40 -29.59 -5.47
C TYR A 624 -4.29 -30.27 -6.28
N THR A 625 -4.68 -31.05 -7.29
CA THR A 625 -3.76 -31.92 -8.05
C THR A 625 -3.77 -31.68 -9.55
N ASN A 626 -4.32 -30.55 -10.01
CA ASN A 626 -4.26 -30.23 -11.43
C ASN A 626 -2.80 -30.09 -11.88
N PRO A 627 -2.31 -30.87 -12.86
CA PRO A 627 -0.94 -30.74 -13.35
C PRO A 627 -0.76 -29.49 -14.22
N ALA A 628 -1.85 -28.90 -14.72
CA ALA A 628 -1.78 -27.77 -15.65
C ALA A 628 -1.43 -26.43 -14.96
N ASP A 629 -1.67 -26.30 -13.65
CA ASP A 629 -1.42 -25.06 -12.91
C ASP A 629 -1.24 -25.27 -11.40
N ILE A 630 -0.71 -24.24 -10.76
CA ILE A 630 -0.49 -24.16 -9.33
C ILE A 630 -1.63 -23.36 -8.71
N LEU A 631 -2.41 -23.99 -7.82
CA LEU A 631 -3.36 -23.26 -6.98
C LEU A 631 -2.62 -22.28 -6.07
N HIS A 632 -2.95 -21.00 -6.21
CA HIS A 632 -2.38 -19.89 -5.44
C HIS A 632 -3.46 -18.94 -4.87
N SER A 633 -4.73 -19.34 -4.88
CA SER A 633 -5.84 -18.59 -4.28
C SER A 633 -5.67 -18.38 -2.76
N LYS A 634 -6.21 -17.28 -2.23
CA LYS A 634 -6.23 -16.98 -0.78
C LYS A 634 -7.64 -16.58 -0.36
N LEU A 635 -8.54 -17.55 -0.28
CA LEU A 635 -9.95 -17.36 0.01
C LEU A 635 -10.30 -17.96 1.36
N PHE A 636 -10.98 -17.20 2.20
CA PHE A 636 -11.43 -17.62 3.52
C PHE A 636 -12.88 -17.19 3.74
N LEU A 637 -13.83 -18.11 3.54
CA LEU A 637 -15.27 -17.87 3.64
C LEU A 637 -15.82 -18.45 4.94
N VAL A 638 -16.57 -17.65 5.71
CA VAL A 638 -17.18 -18.06 6.97
C VAL A 638 -18.70 -17.96 6.88
N ASP A 639 -19.37 -19.07 7.23
CA ASP A 639 -20.83 -19.24 7.30
C ASP A 639 -21.59 -18.83 6.02
N GLY A 640 -20.91 -18.71 4.89
CA GLY A 640 -21.46 -18.16 3.65
C GLY A 640 -21.78 -16.65 3.71
N LYS A 641 -21.31 -15.94 4.75
CA LYS A 641 -21.70 -14.56 5.08
C LYS A 641 -20.58 -13.54 5.04
N VAL A 642 -19.34 -13.96 5.30
CA VAL A 642 -18.17 -13.08 5.22
C VAL A 642 -17.03 -13.81 4.54
N VAL A 643 -16.45 -13.17 3.53
CA VAL A 643 -15.18 -13.61 2.94
C VAL A 643 -14.06 -12.65 3.33
N ALA A 644 -12.92 -13.22 3.68
CA ALA A 644 -11.63 -12.53 3.70
C ALA A 644 -10.80 -13.04 2.51
N MET A 645 -10.36 -12.11 1.67
CA MET A 645 -9.56 -12.40 0.47
C MET A 645 -8.45 -11.37 0.31
N GLY A 646 -7.45 -11.62 -0.54
CA GLY A 646 -6.35 -10.70 -0.79
C GLY A 646 -5.04 -11.44 -0.89
N SER A 647 -4.00 -10.93 -0.24
CA SER A 647 -2.67 -11.53 -0.29
C SER A 647 -2.38 -12.56 0.82
N VAL A 648 -3.24 -12.63 1.85
CA VAL A 648 -2.99 -13.41 3.08
C VAL A 648 -3.00 -14.91 2.83
N ASN A 649 -1.83 -15.55 2.85
CA ASN A 649 -1.76 -17.00 2.92
C ASN A 649 -2.16 -17.49 4.32
N PHE A 650 -2.73 -18.69 4.43
CA PHE A 650 -3.07 -19.25 5.75
C PHE A 650 -1.84 -19.90 6.43
N ASN A 651 -0.77 -19.12 6.54
CA ASN A 651 0.54 -19.55 7.05
C ASN A 651 1.15 -18.57 8.08
N GLN A 652 2.12 -19.03 8.87
CA GLN A 652 2.81 -18.20 9.87
C GLN A 652 3.47 -16.96 9.26
N ARG A 653 3.95 -17.05 8.02
CA ARG A 653 4.67 -15.96 7.35
C ARG A 653 3.77 -14.75 7.11
N SER A 654 2.57 -14.95 6.57
CA SER A 654 1.59 -13.88 6.37
C SER A 654 1.11 -13.26 7.69
N PHE A 655 1.03 -14.06 8.76
CA PHE A 655 0.56 -13.57 10.07
C PHE A 655 1.64 -12.97 10.98
N PHE A 656 2.94 -13.20 10.72
CA PHE A 656 4.05 -12.72 11.56
C PHE A 656 5.11 -11.87 10.84
N HIS A 657 5.25 -12.00 9.51
CA HIS A 657 6.43 -11.52 8.80
C HIS A 657 6.10 -10.59 7.64
N ASP A 658 5.25 -11.00 6.72
CA ASP A 658 4.98 -10.25 5.50
C ASP A 658 3.99 -9.12 5.73
N ILE A 659 4.17 -8.02 5.02
CA ILE A 659 3.14 -6.97 4.92
C ILE A 659 2.05 -7.51 4.00
N GLU A 660 0.83 -7.57 4.50
CA GLU A 660 -0.30 -8.20 3.83
C GLU A 660 -1.48 -7.23 3.71
N ASN A 661 -2.33 -7.44 2.70
CA ASN A 661 -3.65 -6.85 2.67
C ASN A 661 -4.75 -7.90 2.61
N ALA A 662 -5.90 -7.54 3.16
CA ALA A 662 -7.12 -8.32 3.05
C ALA A 662 -8.32 -7.42 2.75
N LEU A 663 -9.15 -7.80 1.80
CA LEU A 663 -10.49 -7.27 1.64
C LEU A 663 -11.46 -8.20 2.38
N ILE A 664 -12.18 -7.64 3.34
CA ILE A 664 -13.24 -8.32 4.08
C ILE A 664 -14.56 -7.87 3.45
N VAL A 665 -15.35 -8.81 2.94
CA VAL A 665 -16.60 -8.52 2.23
C VAL A 665 -17.77 -9.19 2.94
N TRP A 666 -18.76 -8.39 3.31
CA TRP A 666 -20.08 -8.84 3.75
C TRP A 666 -21.05 -8.61 2.60
N ASP A 667 -21.41 -9.67 1.89
CA ASP A 667 -22.38 -9.62 0.81
C ASP A 667 -22.88 -11.03 0.47
N ARG A 668 -24.19 -11.21 0.27
CA ARG A 668 -24.76 -12.54 0.03
C ARG A 668 -24.32 -13.09 -1.34
N ASP A 669 -24.47 -12.29 -2.39
CA ASP A 669 -24.33 -12.77 -3.76
C ASP A 669 -22.87 -12.98 -4.15
N PHE A 670 -22.00 -12.05 -3.74
CA PHE A 670 -20.55 -12.20 -3.85
C PHE A 670 -20.07 -13.45 -3.11
N ASN A 671 -20.53 -13.68 -1.88
CA ASN A 671 -20.09 -14.85 -1.11
C ASN A 671 -20.58 -16.17 -1.70
N GLN A 672 -21.75 -16.19 -2.35
CA GLN A 672 -22.19 -17.35 -3.13
C GLN A 672 -21.28 -17.60 -4.34
N LYS A 673 -20.86 -16.55 -5.06
CA LYS A 673 -19.87 -16.67 -6.16
C LYS A 673 -18.54 -17.22 -5.64
N ILE A 674 -18.01 -16.67 -4.54
CA ILE A 674 -16.80 -17.20 -3.90
C ILE A 674 -16.95 -18.68 -3.52
N LYS A 675 -18.10 -19.07 -2.97
CA LYS A 675 -18.39 -20.47 -2.63
C LYS A 675 -18.35 -21.37 -3.87
N SER A 676 -18.89 -20.90 -5.00
CA SER A 676 -18.82 -21.60 -6.29
C SER A 676 -17.37 -21.77 -6.77
N ILE A 677 -16.56 -20.71 -6.72
CA ILE A 677 -15.15 -20.75 -7.13
C ILE A 677 -14.36 -21.76 -6.29
N ILE A 678 -14.58 -21.78 -4.97
CA ILE A 678 -13.95 -22.77 -4.08
C ILE A 678 -14.41 -24.19 -4.43
N ALA A 679 -15.69 -24.37 -4.80
CA ALA A 679 -16.21 -25.66 -5.26
C ALA A 679 -15.57 -26.10 -6.59
N ASP A 680 -15.31 -25.18 -7.52
CA ASP A 680 -14.61 -25.48 -8.78
C ASP A 680 -13.18 -25.95 -8.52
N TYR A 681 -12.45 -25.31 -7.60
CA TYR A 681 -11.13 -25.80 -7.17
C TYR A 681 -11.20 -27.19 -6.54
N LYS A 682 -12.28 -27.48 -5.81
CA LYS A 682 -12.51 -28.79 -5.18
C LYS A 682 -12.76 -29.89 -6.22
N LEU A 683 -13.34 -29.59 -7.39
CA LEU A 683 -13.50 -30.55 -8.49
C LEU A 683 -12.17 -31.00 -9.10
N LEU A 684 -11.13 -30.16 -9.01
CA LEU A 684 -9.77 -30.43 -9.48
C LEU A 684 -8.86 -31.02 -8.38
N ALA A 685 -9.45 -31.41 -7.26
CA ALA A 685 -8.74 -31.85 -6.07
C ALA A 685 -9.10 -33.27 -5.67
N ARG A 686 -8.16 -33.98 -5.05
CA ARG A 686 -8.39 -35.30 -4.44
C ARG A 686 -8.63 -35.16 -2.93
N PRO A 687 -9.55 -35.95 -2.33
CA PRO A 687 -9.74 -35.95 -0.88
C PRO A 687 -8.53 -36.55 -0.16
N ILE A 688 -8.23 -36.03 1.04
CA ILE A 688 -7.16 -36.50 1.92
C ILE A 688 -7.76 -37.13 3.18
N ASN A 689 -7.77 -38.46 3.20
CA ASN A 689 -8.36 -39.26 4.30
C ASN A 689 -7.30 -39.97 5.15
N GLU A 690 -6.02 -39.78 4.83
CA GLU A 690 -4.91 -40.46 5.49
C GLU A 690 -3.79 -39.50 5.89
N LYS A 691 -2.95 -39.96 6.81
CA LYS A 691 -1.80 -39.19 7.28
C LYS A 691 -0.75 -39.10 6.18
N GLN A 692 -0.32 -37.90 5.88
CA GLN A 692 0.69 -37.60 4.88
C GLN A 692 2.10 -37.89 5.40
N LYS A 693 2.95 -38.51 4.56
CA LYS A 693 4.35 -38.78 4.89
C LYS A 693 5.15 -37.47 4.94
N THR A 694 5.93 -37.29 6.00
CA THR A 694 6.81 -36.12 6.20
C THR A 694 8.23 -36.60 6.51
N LYS A 695 9.28 -35.96 6.00
CA LYS A 695 10.67 -36.36 6.31
C LYS A 695 11.12 -35.74 7.65
N PHE A 696 11.47 -36.58 8.62
CA PHE A 696 11.73 -36.17 10.02
C PHE A 696 12.90 -35.19 10.18
N TRP A 697 14.01 -35.34 9.45
CA TRP A 697 15.17 -34.42 9.53
C TRP A 697 14.85 -33.01 9.04
N LYS A 698 14.02 -32.89 7.98
CA LYS A 698 13.54 -31.59 7.49
C LYS A 698 12.65 -30.89 8.52
N SER A 699 11.92 -31.68 9.30
CA SER A 699 11.06 -31.22 10.37
C SER A 699 11.81 -30.51 11.52
N VAL A 700 13.06 -30.90 11.76
CA VAL A 700 13.95 -30.35 12.79
C VAL A 700 14.55 -29.02 12.34
N ILE A 701 14.99 -28.92 11.08
CA ILE A 701 15.43 -27.66 10.46
C ILE A 701 14.31 -26.63 10.56
N ILE A 702 13.09 -26.98 10.13
CA ILE A 702 11.91 -26.11 10.23
C ILE A 702 11.67 -25.62 11.68
N LYS A 703 11.83 -26.48 12.70
CA LYS A 703 11.64 -26.09 14.11
C LYS A 703 12.71 -25.12 14.61
N ILE A 704 13.95 -25.22 14.13
CA ILE A 704 15.03 -24.28 14.46
C ILE A 704 14.73 -22.92 13.81
N PHE A 705 14.34 -22.91 12.53
CA PHE A 705 13.92 -21.70 11.82
C PHE A 705 12.64 -21.07 12.41
N GLN A 706 11.67 -21.85 12.91
CA GLN A 706 10.43 -21.35 13.52
C GLN A 706 10.56 -20.90 14.98
N LYS A 707 11.56 -21.38 15.74
CA LYS A 707 11.78 -20.99 17.15
C LYS A 707 12.72 -19.80 17.32
N GLU A 708 13.62 -19.55 16.37
CA GLU A 708 14.58 -18.44 16.43
C GLU A 708 14.13 -17.16 15.69
N LEU A 709 12.98 -17.19 15.02
CA LEU A 709 12.25 -16.07 14.39
C LEU A 709 11.07 -15.59 15.25
#